data_AF-A0AAN7PA99-F1
#
_entry.id   AF-A0AAN7PA99-F1
#
_cell.length_a   1.000
_cell.length_b   1.000
_cell.length_c   1.000
_cell.angle_alpha   90.00
_cell.angle_beta   90.00
_cell.angle_gamma   90.00
#
_symmetry.space_group_name_H-M   'P 1'
#
loop_
_entity.id
_entity.type
_entity.pdbx_description
1 polymer ?
#
loop_
_entity_poly.entity_id
_entity_poly.type
_entity_poly.pdbx_seq_one_letter_code
_entity_poly.pdbx_strand_id
1 'polypeptide(L)'
;MMGVKTRFETLKPEFFDNLVSATKIISGYEPSSRTFSAASLAAHMGTTLKQVCHIATKMIIKKSKLIICHNQEECLTNIKRLKHLIENQWTSEVSSLALKDLNKKKWEKPKLLPLTSDVMKFQKYLVKEAKEASENILKKHKLVKEYRRLSENVLAMVVLLNRKRIEKVQFLKVETYCKNDAQVQKEEFSAALTKSEQILVKNFKRVVTGGKGSKPVPILFSKAVQNWIDVMLGVRKDCVPRTNEYLFANPKTPNKWISGYHRLEKLAKQSQVKNQELFTSTRLRKQIASFIKVLNVTDAEMEQFATFIGHTKKTHESYYGLPQGIYQTAKVSKLLLTINKGEGTKYKGKSLEKIELSENDEAERSDGDEEKNPDNLHHSPSSSNSNYHYTSGFGPCVNDNENRRVMTTKLEKRKKQNNETSNSSSDNVHETVKKQKNMQKNQTKNNTDNPTVAIDTRVVNGTTATDGQYPYQVSLRIQGIHYCSGSILNTRWILTAAYCINEKPEFTVVVGSNTLNANGVTYQVSYYVMHPLFDPDTKLYNAGLINTTTSISYSSNIQPILLTPLLPFDGVVAVITGWGISKSGSVSTVNELQTLNTIVINQTYCLILFNGYDVDSTQICTFLEHGGACSYDDGSPVVVCGIQFGIVSTRTCGSGYPDLHTKILSVYDWIISII
;
A
#
# COMPACT_ATOMS: atom_id res chain seq x y z
N MET A 1 0.92 29.10 38.33
CA MET A 1 1.58 30.10 37.44
C MET A 1 1.31 31.47 38.02
N MET A 2 2.34 32.16 38.52
CA MET A 2 2.29 33.61 38.77
C MET A 2 3.00 34.31 37.60
N GLY A 3 2.63 35.55 37.29
CA GLY A 3 3.30 36.39 36.28
C GLY A 3 2.69 36.42 34.87
N VAL A 4 1.90 35.43 34.47
CA VAL A 4 1.21 35.42 33.15
C VAL A 4 -0.09 36.22 33.23
N LYS A 5 -0.19 37.32 32.47
CA LYS A 5 -1.39 38.18 32.35
C LYS A 5 -2.23 37.84 31.11
N THR A 6 -1.62 37.30 30.05
CA THR A 6 -2.30 36.93 28.80
C THR A 6 -1.86 35.57 28.25
N ARG A 7 -2.73 34.92 27.45
CA ARG A 7 -2.42 33.68 26.71
C ARG A 7 -1.36 33.84 25.62
N PHE A 8 -0.87 35.06 25.36
CA PHE A 8 0.15 35.35 24.38
C PHE A 8 1.56 35.45 25.01
N GLU A 9 1.66 35.92 26.26
CA GLU A 9 2.94 36.01 26.98
C GLU A 9 3.60 34.64 27.16
N THR A 10 2.82 33.56 27.27
CA THR A 10 3.32 32.17 27.31
C THR A 10 4.03 31.72 26.02
N LEU A 11 4.08 32.56 24.97
CA LEU A 11 4.83 32.31 23.75
C LEU A 11 6.25 32.95 23.75
N LYS A 12 6.69 33.47 24.90
CA LYS A 12 8.08 33.84 25.14
C LYS A 12 8.95 32.64 25.58
N PRO A 13 10.28 32.68 25.37
CA PRO A 13 11.20 31.62 25.82
C PRO A 13 11.19 31.37 27.33
N GLU A 14 10.97 32.42 28.13
CA GLU A 14 10.98 32.38 29.60
C GLU A 14 9.94 31.44 30.23
N PHE A 15 8.92 31.01 29.45
CA PHE A 15 7.89 30.08 29.91
C PHE A 15 8.05 28.65 29.35
N PHE A 16 9.17 28.31 28.70
CA PHE A 16 9.41 26.98 28.14
C PHE A 16 9.21 25.86 29.18
N ASP A 17 9.84 25.97 30.34
CA ASP A 17 9.72 24.98 31.41
C ASP A 17 8.29 24.91 31.96
N ASN A 18 7.58 26.04 32.02
CA ASN A 18 6.16 26.05 32.42
C ASN A 18 5.27 25.32 31.41
N LEU A 19 5.57 25.37 30.10
CA LEU A 19 4.89 24.59 29.07
C LEU A 19 5.19 23.09 29.20
N VAL A 20 6.44 22.73 29.52
CA VAL A 20 6.85 21.34 29.79
C VAL A 20 6.12 20.81 31.04
N SER A 21 6.13 21.55 32.16
CA SER A 21 5.41 21.19 33.39
C SER A 21 3.90 21.11 33.16
N ALA A 22 3.29 22.07 32.47
CA ALA A 22 1.86 22.04 32.15
C ALA A 22 1.50 20.83 31.28
N THR A 23 2.36 20.47 30.31
CA THR A 23 2.17 19.25 29.52
C THR A 23 2.24 17.99 30.37
N LYS A 24 3.25 17.89 31.25
CA LYS A 24 3.41 16.77 32.19
C LYS A 24 2.17 16.63 33.11
N ILE A 25 1.62 17.73 33.62
CA ILE A 25 0.36 17.73 34.40
C ILE A 25 -0.83 17.27 33.55
N ILE A 26 -1.08 17.91 32.40
CA ILE A 26 -2.28 17.66 31.56
C ILE A 26 -2.30 16.23 30.97
N SER A 27 -1.13 15.64 30.73
CA SER A 27 -1.01 14.25 30.27
C SER A 27 -0.90 13.21 31.40
N GLY A 28 -1.03 13.65 32.66
CA GLY A 28 -0.97 12.83 33.86
C GLY A 28 0.35 12.08 33.98
N TYR A 29 1.45 12.82 34.04
CA TYR A 29 2.79 12.33 34.33
C TYR A 29 2.94 12.02 35.82
N GLU A 30 3.32 10.79 36.13
CA GLU A 30 3.64 10.32 37.47
C GLU A 30 5.16 10.33 37.67
N PRO A 31 5.72 11.20 38.54
CA PRO A 31 7.17 11.31 38.72
C PRO A 31 7.82 10.03 39.25
N SER A 32 7.15 9.26 40.11
CA SER A 32 7.71 8.07 40.76
C SER A 32 7.96 6.92 39.77
N SER A 33 7.03 6.66 38.85
CA SER A 33 7.16 5.68 37.78
C SER A 33 7.83 6.23 36.52
N ARG A 34 7.92 7.57 36.40
CA ARG A 34 8.29 8.33 35.20
C ARG A 34 7.40 8.04 33.99
N THR A 35 6.12 7.72 34.21
CA THR A 35 5.17 7.35 33.15
C THR A 35 4.03 8.36 32.99
N PHE A 36 3.42 8.41 31.80
CA PHE A 36 2.23 9.19 31.49
C PHE A 36 0.99 8.31 31.44
N SER A 37 -0.11 8.74 32.05
CA SER A 37 -1.43 8.13 31.82
C SER A 37 -1.84 8.30 30.34
N ALA A 38 -1.85 9.55 29.85
CA ALA A 38 -2.23 9.94 28.49
C ALA A 38 -0.99 10.20 27.59
N ALA A 39 -0.11 9.21 27.48
CA ALA A 39 1.15 9.29 26.73
C ALA A 39 1.02 9.77 25.27
N SER A 40 -0.10 9.50 24.59
CA SER A 40 -0.35 10.03 23.23
C SER A 40 -0.52 11.55 23.21
N LEU A 41 -1.14 12.14 24.23
CA LEU A 41 -1.30 13.60 24.35
C LEU A 41 0.05 14.28 24.61
N ALA A 42 0.87 13.70 25.49
CA ALA A 42 2.24 14.16 25.77
C ALA A 42 3.10 14.21 24.49
N ALA A 43 3.08 13.13 23.69
CA ALA A 43 3.85 13.02 22.45
C ALA A 43 3.41 14.03 21.36
N HIS A 44 2.12 14.37 21.28
CA HIS A 44 1.63 15.31 20.26
C HIS A 44 1.76 16.79 20.65
N MET A 45 1.85 17.12 21.95
CA MET A 45 1.81 18.51 22.43
C MET A 45 2.91 19.40 21.82
N GLY A 46 4.14 18.90 21.67
CA GLY A 46 5.24 19.67 21.07
C GLY A 46 5.00 20.05 19.61
N THR A 47 4.29 19.21 18.86
CA THR A 47 3.86 19.54 17.47
C THR A 47 2.78 20.61 17.49
N THR A 48 1.81 20.52 18.41
CA THR A 48 0.76 21.52 18.59
C THR A 48 1.33 22.89 18.98
N LEU A 49 2.28 22.95 19.92
CA LEU A 49 2.93 24.21 20.30
C LEU A 49 3.73 24.84 19.14
N LYS A 50 4.40 24.04 18.31
CA LYS A 50 5.07 24.53 17.09
C LYS A 50 4.08 25.10 16.06
N GLN A 51 2.88 24.53 15.95
CA GLN A 51 1.78 25.11 15.16
C GLN A 51 1.27 26.43 15.75
N VAL A 52 1.13 26.53 17.07
CA VAL A 52 0.73 27.78 17.76
C VAL A 52 1.76 28.89 17.51
N CYS A 53 3.06 28.62 17.63
CA CYS A 53 4.12 29.59 17.31
C CYS A 53 4.03 30.08 15.85
N HIS A 54 3.74 29.19 14.90
CA HIS A 54 3.58 29.53 13.48
C HIS A 54 2.33 30.40 13.23
N ILE A 55 1.21 30.10 13.89
CA ILE A 55 -0.02 30.90 13.83
C ILE A 55 0.20 32.30 14.43
N ALA A 56 0.80 32.38 15.61
CA ALA A 56 1.11 33.65 16.27
C ALA A 56 2.04 34.53 15.41
N THR A 57 3.08 33.95 14.82
CA THR A 57 3.97 34.62 13.86
C THR A 57 3.18 35.24 12.70
N LYS A 58 2.28 34.46 12.06
CA LYS A 58 1.42 34.94 10.97
C LYS A 58 0.46 36.06 11.40
N MET A 59 -0.07 36.00 12.63
CA MET A 59 -0.99 37.01 13.15
C MET A 59 -0.31 38.34 13.48
N ILE A 60 0.94 38.33 13.95
CA ILE A 60 1.74 39.56 14.17
C ILE A 60 2.08 40.22 12.84
N ILE A 61 2.55 39.46 11.85
CA ILE A 61 2.85 39.97 10.50
C ILE A 61 1.61 40.61 9.86
N LYS A 62 0.42 40.01 10.04
CA LYS A 62 -0.86 40.57 9.59
C LYS A 62 -1.42 41.71 10.45
N LYS A 63 -0.66 42.23 11.44
CA LYS A 63 -1.07 43.31 12.36
C LYS A 63 -2.45 43.08 13.01
N SER A 64 -2.73 41.84 13.39
CA SER A 64 -4.04 41.45 13.94
C SER A 64 -4.28 42.05 15.33
N LYS A 65 -5.44 42.70 15.53
CA LYS A 65 -5.89 43.26 16.82
C LYS A 65 -6.03 42.21 17.95
N LEU A 66 -5.95 40.92 17.62
CA LEU A 66 -6.01 39.81 18.58
C LEU A 66 -4.68 39.55 19.33
N ILE A 67 -3.58 40.20 18.93
CA ILE A 67 -2.28 40.11 19.62
C ILE A 67 -1.84 41.52 20.00
N ILE A 68 -1.87 41.81 21.31
CA ILE A 68 -1.28 43.03 21.86
C ILE A 68 0.24 42.82 21.92
N CYS A 69 0.97 43.60 21.14
CA CYS A 69 2.42 43.53 21.04
C CYS A 69 2.95 44.95 20.78
N HIS A 70 3.70 45.50 21.75
CA HIS A 70 4.20 46.88 21.69
C HIS A 70 5.40 47.04 20.75
N ASN A 71 6.23 46.00 20.62
CA ASN A 71 7.34 45.93 19.66
C ASN A 71 7.22 44.65 18.82
N GLN A 72 6.84 44.79 17.54
CA GLN A 72 6.61 43.65 16.65
C GLN A 72 7.85 42.76 16.47
N GLU A 73 9.04 43.36 16.41
CA GLU A 73 10.30 42.65 16.17
C GLU A 73 10.73 41.83 17.39
N GLU A 74 10.51 42.36 18.60
CA GLU A 74 10.74 41.65 19.85
C GLU A 74 9.81 40.43 19.99
N CYS A 75 8.49 40.62 19.74
CA CYS A 75 7.52 39.53 19.79
C CYS A 75 7.86 38.41 18.78
N LEU A 76 8.25 38.77 17.56
CA LEU A 76 8.69 37.79 16.54
C LEU A 76 9.97 37.07 16.95
N THR A 77 10.93 37.78 17.55
CA THR A 77 12.19 37.21 18.05
C THR A 77 11.95 36.23 19.20
N ASN A 78 11.08 36.59 20.14
CA ASN A 78 10.71 35.72 21.27
C ASN A 78 10.01 34.43 20.81
N ILE A 79 9.08 34.52 19.86
CA ILE A 79 8.40 33.33 19.30
C ILE A 79 9.37 32.44 18.51
N LYS A 80 10.30 33.03 17.73
CA LYS A 80 11.37 32.27 17.05
C LYS A 80 12.24 31.51 18.05
N ARG A 81 12.68 32.17 19.12
CA ARG A 81 13.49 31.57 20.20
C ARG A 81 12.74 30.44 20.93
N LEU A 82 11.47 30.64 21.30
CA LEU A 82 10.66 29.59 21.93
C LEU A 82 10.44 28.40 20.98
N LYS A 83 10.14 28.64 19.70
CA LYS A 83 10.02 27.57 18.70
C LYS A 83 11.29 26.72 18.63
N HIS A 84 12.46 27.34 18.66
CA HIS A 84 13.75 26.63 18.65
C HIS A 84 13.97 25.76 19.90
N LEU A 85 13.59 26.24 21.09
CA LEU A 85 13.59 25.41 22.32
C LEU A 85 12.67 24.19 22.20
N ILE A 86 11.46 24.35 21.64
CA ILE A 86 10.51 23.24 21.40
C ILE A 86 11.01 22.29 20.29
N GLU A 87 11.87 22.74 19.40
CA GLU A 87 12.50 21.88 18.38
C GLU A 87 13.66 21.06 18.96
N ASN A 88 14.47 21.64 19.83
CA ASN A 88 15.66 20.99 20.39
C ASN A 88 15.36 20.13 21.64
N GLN A 89 14.61 20.67 22.62
CA GLN A 89 14.52 20.11 23.98
C GLN A 89 13.22 19.33 24.27
N TRP A 90 12.15 19.53 23.50
CA TRP A 90 10.87 18.85 23.78
C TRP A 90 10.96 17.31 23.65
N THR A 91 11.87 16.83 22.82
CA THR A 91 12.09 15.40 22.57
C THR A 91 12.67 14.69 23.79
N SER A 92 13.65 15.30 24.47
CA SER A 92 14.21 14.78 25.73
C SER A 92 13.22 14.96 26.88
N GLU A 93 12.57 16.12 26.98
CA GLU A 93 11.71 16.47 28.13
C GLU A 93 10.37 15.72 28.19
N VAL A 94 9.78 15.38 27.04
CA VAL A 94 8.43 14.81 26.98
C VAL A 94 8.34 13.64 25.99
N SER A 95 8.68 13.85 24.71
CA SER A 95 8.27 12.90 23.65
C SER A 95 8.94 11.54 23.75
N SER A 96 10.20 11.46 24.20
CA SER A 96 10.94 10.20 24.35
C SER A 96 10.31 9.27 25.39
N LEU A 97 10.03 9.80 26.60
CA LEU A 97 9.34 9.08 27.67
C LEU A 97 7.91 8.69 27.25
N ALA A 98 7.17 9.60 26.63
CA ALA A 98 5.82 9.34 26.12
C ALA A 98 5.80 8.22 25.05
N LEU A 99 6.78 8.20 24.13
CA LEU A 99 6.90 7.15 23.12
C LEU A 99 7.33 5.80 23.71
N LYS A 100 8.17 5.80 24.76
CA LYS A 100 8.53 4.60 25.53
C LYS A 100 7.30 3.95 26.15
N ASP A 101 6.43 4.74 26.79
CA ASP A 101 5.17 4.26 27.38
C ASP A 101 4.19 3.71 26.35
N LEU A 102 4.05 4.39 25.20
CA LEU A 102 3.20 3.92 24.11
C LEU A 102 3.67 2.56 23.55
N ASN A 103 4.98 2.34 23.49
CA ASN A 103 5.55 1.06 23.08
C ASN A 103 5.41 -0.02 24.16
N LYS A 104 5.66 0.30 25.44
CA LYS A 104 5.47 -0.63 26.57
C LYS A 104 4.01 -1.14 26.64
N LYS A 105 3.03 -0.22 26.66
CA LYS A 105 1.58 -0.50 26.63
C LYS A 105 1.13 -1.29 25.38
N LYS A 106 1.94 -1.32 24.31
CA LYS A 106 1.70 -2.06 23.07
C LYS A 106 2.33 -3.47 23.08
N TRP A 107 3.38 -3.69 23.86
CA TRP A 107 3.99 -5.02 24.06
C TRP A 107 3.20 -5.87 25.08
N GLU A 108 2.77 -5.26 26.18
CA GLU A 108 2.13 -5.96 27.31
C GLU A 108 0.69 -6.43 27.02
N LYS A 109 0.07 -5.98 25.92
CA LYS A 109 -1.35 -6.25 25.62
C LYS A 109 -1.54 -7.56 24.84
N PRO A 110 -2.17 -8.61 25.43
CA PRO A 110 -2.30 -9.91 24.79
C PRO A 110 -3.15 -9.85 23.51
N LYS A 111 -2.64 -10.43 22.42
CA LYS A 111 -3.32 -10.52 21.11
C LYS A 111 -4.39 -11.63 21.12
N LEU A 112 -5.47 -11.47 21.90
CA LEU A 112 -6.55 -12.45 21.98
C LEU A 112 -7.29 -12.65 20.63
N LEU A 113 -7.33 -13.90 20.17
CA LEU A 113 -7.97 -14.37 18.93
C LEU A 113 -9.00 -15.47 19.23
N PRO A 114 -10.07 -15.64 18.41
CA PRO A 114 -11.00 -16.75 18.55
C PRO A 114 -10.31 -18.12 18.47
N LEU A 115 -10.78 -19.08 19.26
CA LEU A 115 -10.37 -20.48 19.14
C LEU A 115 -11.08 -21.16 17.97
N THR A 116 -10.44 -22.14 17.35
CA THR A 116 -11.03 -22.94 16.24
C THR A 116 -12.27 -23.71 16.70
N SER A 117 -12.24 -24.24 17.93
CA SER A 117 -13.36 -24.93 18.56
C SER A 117 -14.60 -24.03 18.77
N ASP A 118 -14.40 -22.80 19.25
CA ASP A 118 -15.48 -21.81 19.35
C ASP A 118 -16.02 -21.40 17.96
N VAL A 119 -15.14 -21.27 16.95
CA VAL A 119 -15.55 -21.02 15.56
C VAL A 119 -16.43 -22.15 15.00
N MET A 120 -16.10 -23.41 15.28
CA MET A 120 -16.90 -24.56 14.86
C MET A 120 -18.27 -24.60 15.56
N LYS A 121 -18.33 -24.27 16.86
CA LYS A 121 -19.60 -24.11 17.60
C LYS A 121 -20.47 -23.02 16.98
N PHE A 122 -19.89 -21.85 16.72
CA PHE A 122 -20.59 -20.73 16.09
C PHE A 122 -21.12 -21.10 14.69
N GLN A 123 -20.31 -21.78 13.86
CA GLN A 123 -20.74 -22.24 12.54
C GLN A 123 -21.92 -23.23 12.62
N LYS A 124 -21.88 -24.21 13.54
CA LYS A 124 -23.00 -25.15 13.77
C LYS A 124 -24.29 -24.41 14.18
N TYR A 125 -24.18 -23.40 15.05
CA TYR A 125 -25.31 -22.56 15.44
C TYR A 125 -25.92 -21.79 14.24
N LEU A 126 -25.09 -21.11 13.44
CA LEU A 126 -25.57 -20.35 12.26
C LEU A 126 -26.29 -21.24 11.23
N VAL A 127 -25.79 -22.46 11.02
CA VAL A 127 -26.42 -23.45 10.11
C VAL A 127 -27.78 -23.91 10.62
N LYS A 128 -27.92 -24.16 11.93
CA LYS A 128 -29.21 -24.50 12.56
C LYS A 128 -30.22 -23.35 12.41
N GLU A 129 -29.82 -22.14 12.80
CA GLU A 129 -30.64 -20.93 12.70
C GLU A 129 -31.12 -20.65 11.26
N ALA A 130 -30.23 -20.81 10.27
CA ALA A 130 -30.56 -20.61 8.86
C ALA A 130 -31.54 -21.68 8.34
N LYS A 131 -31.37 -22.95 8.72
CA LYS A 131 -32.32 -24.02 8.37
C LYS A 131 -33.72 -23.70 8.90
N GLU A 132 -33.85 -23.44 10.20
CA GLU A 132 -35.14 -23.10 10.83
C GLU A 132 -35.81 -21.87 10.20
N ALA A 133 -35.04 -20.80 9.96
CA ALA A 133 -35.56 -19.59 9.32
C ALA A 133 -36.04 -19.86 7.88
N SER A 134 -35.31 -20.69 7.11
CA SER A 134 -35.71 -21.05 5.74
C SER A 134 -36.98 -21.90 5.71
N GLU A 135 -37.16 -22.84 6.64
CA GLU A 135 -38.40 -23.63 6.76
C GLU A 135 -39.61 -22.77 7.16
N ASN A 136 -39.42 -21.78 8.05
CA ASN A 136 -40.48 -20.84 8.42
C ASN A 136 -40.89 -19.93 7.24
N ILE A 137 -39.93 -19.50 6.42
CA ILE A 137 -40.19 -18.71 5.20
C ILE A 137 -41.02 -19.52 4.19
N LEU A 138 -40.67 -20.79 3.95
CA LEU A 138 -41.43 -21.68 3.06
C LEU A 138 -42.87 -21.90 3.57
N LYS A 139 -43.06 -21.98 4.90
CA LYS A 139 -44.37 -22.01 5.57
C LYS A 139 -45.08 -20.64 5.64
N LYS A 140 -44.52 -19.59 5.02
CA LYS A 140 -44.95 -18.17 5.06
C LYS A 140 -45.12 -17.56 6.47
N HIS A 141 -44.66 -18.24 7.53
CA HIS A 141 -44.88 -17.83 8.91
C HIS A 141 -43.97 -16.66 9.30
N LYS A 142 -44.57 -15.51 9.66
CA LYS A 142 -43.88 -14.28 10.08
C LYS A 142 -42.81 -13.84 9.08
N LEU A 143 -43.13 -13.95 7.78
CA LEU A 143 -42.24 -13.86 6.62
C LEU A 143 -41.13 -12.81 6.74
N VAL A 144 -41.46 -11.54 7.00
CA VAL A 144 -40.48 -10.43 7.08
C VAL A 144 -39.48 -10.58 8.24
N LYS A 145 -39.90 -11.18 9.37
CA LYS A 145 -39.03 -11.47 10.52
C LYS A 145 -38.06 -12.60 10.20
N GLU A 146 -38.56 -13.69 9.62
CA GLU A 146 -37.74 -14.87 9.35
C GLU A 146 -36.84 -14.64 8.12
N TYR A 147 -37.28 -13.87 7.10
CA TYR A 147 -36.43 -13.34 6.03
C TYR A 147 -35.22 -12.59 6.60
N ARG A 148 -35.45 -11.73 7.59
CA ARG A 148 -34.37 -11.00 8.27
C ARG A 148 -33.47 -11.96 9.07
N ARG A 149 -34.04 -12.91 9.82
CA ARG A 149 -33.27 -13.94 10.57
C ARG A 149 -32.37 -14.75 9.63
N LEU A 150 -32.89 -15.19 8.50
CA LEU A 150 -32.13 -15.91 7.48
C LEU A 150 -31.02 -15.01 6.91
N SER A 151 -31.36 -13.80 6.47
CA SER A 151 -30.41 -12.82 5.92
C SER A 151 -29.27 -12.48 6.89
N GLU A 152 -29.56 -12.31 8.18
CA GLU A 152 -28.58 -12.04 9.24
C GLU A 152 -27.63 -13.24 9.47
N ASN A 153 -28.14 -14.48 9.44
CA ASN A 153 -27.32 -15.70 9.57
C ASN A 153 -26.50 -15.99 8.30
N VAL A 154 -27.07 -15.84 7.10
CA VAL A 154 -26.36 -16.04 5.83
C VAL A 154 -25.25 -15.02 5.66
N LEU A 155 -25.47 -13.74 6.01
CA LEU A 155 -24.41 -12.72 6.06
C LEU A 155 -23.26 -13.15 6.99
N ALA A 156 -23.58 -13.63 8.20
CA ALA A 156 -22.58 -14.12 9.14
C ALA A 156 -21.80 -15.33 8.61
N MET A 157 -22.47 -16.30 7.96
CA MET A 157 -21.82 -17.47 7.36
C MET A 157 -20.91 -17.11 6.18
N VAL A 158 -21.32 -16.19 5.29
CA VAL A 158 -20.48 -15.73 4.17
C VAL A 158 -19.25 -14.98 4.69
N VAL A 159 -19.41 -14.12 5.71
CA VAL A 159 -18.29 -13.42 6.38
C VAL A 159 -17.35 -14.42 7.08
N LEU A 160 -17.88 -15.46 7.71
CA LEU A 160 -17.11 -16.50 8.38
C LEU A 160 -16.32 -17.34 7.37
N LEU A 161 -16.99 -17.91 6.36
CA LEU A 161 -16.38 -18.71 5.30
C LEU A 161 -15.24 -17.96 4.60
N ASN A 162 -15.52 -16.73 4.16
CA ASN A 162 -14.57 -15.96 3.35
C ASN A 162 -13.49 -15.25 4.18
N ARG A 163 -13.68 -15.13 5.50
CA ARG A 163 -12.84 -14.31 6.40
C ARG A 163 -12.51 -12.92 5.81
N LYS A 164 -13.51 -12.21 5.29
CA LYS A 164 -13.34 -10.89 4.65
C LYS A 164 -13.65 -9.71 5.58
N ARG A 165 -13.33 -8.50 5.11
CA ARG A 165 -13.92 -7.24 5.61
C ARG A 165 -15.44 -7.29 5.37
N ILE A 166 -16.23 -7.01 6.40
CA ILE A 166 -17.69 -7.20 6.39
C ILE A 166 -18.39 -6.25 5.40
N GLU A 167 -17.77 -5.10 5.18
CA GLU A 167 -18.06 -4.11 4.15
C GLU A 167 -18.18 -4.73 2.75
N LYS A 168 -17.30 -5.68 2.39
CA LYS A 168 -17.32 -6.32 1.08
C LYS A 168 -18.41 -7.38 0.92
N VAL A 169 -19.04 -7.83 2.00
CA VAL A 169 -20.15 -8.78 1.97
C VAL A 169 -21.49 -8.06 2.12
N GLN A 170 -21.63 -7.16 3.10
CA GLN A 170 -22.91 -6.50 3.39
C GLN A 170 -23.35 -5.51 2.29
N PHE A 171 -22.42 -4.96 1.50
CA PHE A 171 -22.72 -4.06 0.38
C PHE A 171 -22.93 -4.79 -0.98
N LEU A 172 -22.90 -6.13 -1.02
CA LEU A 172 -23.09 -6.88 -2.27
C LEU A 172 -24.50 -6.63 -2.85
N LYS A 173 -24.60 -6.26 -4.13
CA LYS A 173 -25.88 -6.12 -4.84
C LYS A 173 -26.42 -7.48 -5.31
N VAL A 174 -27.75 -7.59 -5.45
CA VAL A 174 -28.42 -8.76 -6.04
C VAL A 174 -27.93 -9.00 -7.47
N GLU A 175 -27.88 -7.95 -8.30
CA GLU A 175 -27.38 -8.00 -9.68
C GLU A 175 -25.99 -8.64 -9.77
N THR A 176 -25.06 -8.23 -8.91
CA THR A 176 -23.69 -8.77 -8.86
C THR A 176 -23.66 -10.25 -8.47
N TYR A 177 -24.57 -10.72 -7.60
CA TYR A 177 -24.70 -12.15 -7.27
C TYR A 177 -25.37 -12.94 -8.40
N CYS A 178 -26.33 -12.35 -9.12
CA CYS A 178 -27.07 -13.02 -10.19
C CYS A 178 -26.32 -13.08 -11.52
N LYS A 179 -25.26 -12.27 -11.74
CA LYS A 179 -24.36 -12.43 -12.89
C LYS A 179 -23.70 -13.81 -12.86
N ASN A 180 -23.81 -14.52 -13.98
CA ASN A 180 -23.05 -15.74 -14.24
C ASN A 180 -21.66 -15.37 -14.75
N ASP A 181 -20.62 -16.10 -14.32
CA ASP A 181 -19.35 -16.12 -15.05
C ASP A 181 -19.62 -16.59 -16.49
N ALA A 182 -18.96 -16.00 -17.49
CA ALA A 182 -19.01 -16.50 -18.86
C ALA A 182 -18.55 -17.98 -18.91
N GLN A 183 -19.36 -18.86 -19.51
CA GLN A 183 -19.07 -20.32 -19.57
C GLN A 183 -17.91 -20.69 -20.51
N VAL A 184 -17.59 -19.80 -21.46
CA VAL A 184 -16.95 -20.08 -22.77
C VAL A 184 -15.53 -20.68 -22.70
N GLN A 185 -14.90 -20.78 -21.52
CA GLN A 185 -13.54 -21.34 -21.36
C GLN A 185 -13.39 -22.29 -20.16
N LYS A 186 -14.48 -22.69 -19.48
CA LYS A 186 -14.33 -23.42 -18.19
C LYS A 186 -13.98 -24.91 -18.31
N GLU A 187 -14.21 -25.54 -19.47
CA GLU A 187 -14.16 -27.00 -19.59
C GLU A 187 -12.73 -27.53 -19.67
N GLU A 188 -11.88 -26.93 -20.52
CA GLU A 188 -10.45 -27.27 -20.65
C GLU A 188 -9.69 -27.10 -19.33
N PHE A 189 -9.77 -25.92 -18.70
CA PHE A 189 -9.13 -25.69 -17.40
C PHE A 189 -9.73 -26.54 -16.27
N SER A 190 -11.00 -26.97 -16.36
CA SER A 190 -11.57 -27.90 -15.37
C SER A 190 -11.08 -29.34 -15.55
N ALA A 191 -10.63 -29.74 -16.75
CA ALA A 191 -10.04 -31.05 -16.99
C ALA A 191 -8.63 -31.16 -16.35
N ALA A 192 -7.90 -30.06 -16.25
CA ALA A 192 -6.59 -29.99 -15.60
C ALA A 192 -6.62 -30.02 -14.05
N LEU A 193 -7.79 -29.88 -13.43
CA LEU A 193 -7.97 -29.91 -11.97
C LEU A 193 -8.10 -31.33 -11.42
N THR A 194 -7.68 -31.56 -10.18
CA THR A 194 -7.93 -32.85 -9.49
C THR A 194 -9.44 -33.07 -9.28
N LYS A 195 -9.85 -34.34 -9.15
CA LYS A 195 -11.25 -34.72 -8.84
C LYS A 195 -11.80 -33.98 -7.61
N SER A 196 -10.95 -33.78 -6.59
CA SER A 196 -11.23 -32.98 -5.39
C SER A 196 -11.52 -31.51 -5.70
N GLU A 197 -10.71 -30.87 -6.54
CA GLU A 197 -10.88 -29.47 -6.92
C GLU A 197 -12.07 -29.26 -7.85
N GLN A 198 -12.33 -30.18 -8.79
CA GLN A 198 -13.54 -30.19 -9.62
C GLN A 198 -14.80 -30.21 -8.75
N ILE A 199 -14.83 -31.04 -7.70
CA ILE A 199 -15.92 -31.09 -6.71
C ILE A 199 -16.04 -29.75 -5.95
N LEU A 200 -14.94 -29.09 -5.60
CA LEU A 200 -14.96 -27.80 -4.93
C LEU A 200 -15.47 -26.67 -5.86
N VAL A 201 -14.96 -26.58 -7.09
CA VAL A 201 -15.39 -25.59 -8.09
C VAL A 201 -16.89 -25.75 -8.40
N LYS A 202 -17.40 -26.98 -8.46
CA LYS A 202 -18.84 -27.28 -8.62
C LYS A 202 -19.69 -26.89 -7.41
N ASN A 203 -19.14 -26.95 -6.20
CA ASN A 203 -19.86 -26.69 -4.94
C ASN A 203 -19.77 -25.24 -4.42
N PHE A 204 -18.86 -24.42 -4.96
CA PHE A 204 -18.67 -23.03 -4.54
C PHE A 204 -18.88 -22.02 -5.69
N LYS A 205 -19.98 -21.26 -5.63
CA LYS A 205 -20.19 -20.12 -6.53
C LYS A 205 -19.23 -18.99 -6.15
N ARG A 206 -18.45 -18.53 -7.12
CA ARG A 206 -17.54 -17.37 -7.02
C ARG A 206 -18.26 -16.12 -7.55
N VAL A 207 -18.21 -15.03 -6.79
CA VAL A 207 -18.76 -13.72 -7.19
C VAL A 207 -17.70 -12.65 -6.98
N VAL A 208 -17.38 -11.88 -8.01
CA VAL A 208 -16.34 -10.84 -7.93
C VAL A 208 -16.95 -9.48 -7.55
N THR A 209 -16.27 -8.75 -6.66
CA THR A 209 -16.67 -7.40 -6.22
C THR A 209 -15.50 -6.43 -6.32
N GLY A 210 -15.76 -5.14 -6.56
CA GLY A 210 -14.70 -4.12 -6.64
C GLY A 210 -14.00 -3.89 -5.30
N GLY A 211 -12.66 -3.81 -5.30
CA GLY A 211 -11.81 -3.66 -4.12
C GLY A 211 -11.66 -2.23 -3.59
N LYS A 212 -10.43 -1.86 -3.20
CA LYS A 212 -9.91 -0.47 -3.25
C LYS A 212 -8.85 -0.47 -4.35
N GLY A 213 -8.74 0.60 -5.15
CA GLY A 213 -7.85 0.62 -6.32
C GLY A 213 -8.19 -0.48 -7.32
N SER A 214 -9.47 -0.55 -7.72
CA SER A 214 -10.06 -1.46 -8.72
C SER A 214 -9.89 -2.98 -8.56
N LYS A 215 -9.04 -3.48 -7.66
CA LYS A 215 -8.67 -4.91 -7.58
C LYS A 215 -9.89 -5.82 -7.35
N PRO A 216 -10.05 -6.92 -8.12
CA PRO A 216 -11.17 -7.83 -7.96
C PRO A 216 -11.09 -8.60 -6.64
N VAL A 217 -12.16 -8.56 -5.85
CA VAL A 217 -12.28 -9.30 -4.58
C VAL A 217 -13.31 -10.44 -4.77
N PRO A 218 -12.86 -11.69 -4.95
CA PRO A 218 -13.74 -12.84 -5.16
C PRO A 218 -14.35 -13.32 -3.83
N ILE A 219 -15.67 -13.51 -3.78
CA ILE A 219 -16.42 -14.01 -2.62
C ILE A 219 -16.98 -15.39 -2.99
N LEU A 220 -16.78 -16.38 -2.14
CA LEU A 220 -17.24 -17.75 -2.32
C LEU A 220 -18.53 -18.01 -1.52
N PHE A 221 -19.46 -18.74 -2.14
CA PHE A 221 -20.73 -19.15 -1.57
C PHE A 221 -20.86 -20.68 -1.71
N SER A 222 -20.84 -21.42 -0.61
CA SER A 222 -21.04 -22.88 -0.63
C SER A 222 -22.46 -23.24 -1.09
N LYS A 223 -22.67 -24.46 -1.61
CA LYS A 223 -23.99 -24.85 -2.15
C LYS A 223 -25.15 -24.71 -1.15
N ALA A 224 -24.93 -25.02 0.13
CA ALA A 224 -25.94 -24.77 1.18
C ALA A 224 -26.28 -23.27 1.34
N VAL A 225 -25.27 -22.40 1.28
CA VAL A 225 -25.44 -20.94 1.33
C VAL A 225 -26.14 -20.40 0.08
N GLN A 226 -25.84 -20.94 -1.10
CA GLN A 226 -26.58 -20.60 -2.33
C GLN A 226 -28.06 -20.92 -2.17
N ASN A 227 -28.41 -22.14 -1.76
CA ASN A 227 -29.80 -22.56 -1.59
C ASN A 227 -30.59 -21.64 -0.62
N TRP A 228 -29.97 -21.17 0.47
CA TRP A 228 -30.61 -20.19 1.36
C TRP A 228 -30.77 -18.79 0.74
N ILE A 229 -29.80 -18.36 -0.09
CA ILE A 229 -29.92 -17.12 -0.87
C ILE A 229 -31.03 -17.24 -1.91
N ASP A 230 -31.20 -18.40 -2.53
CA ASP A 230 -32.24 -18.65 -3.53
C ASP A 230 -33.63 -18.58 -2.88
N VAL A 231 -33.80 -19.14 -1.66
CA VAL A 231 -35.01 -18.94 -0.82
C VAL A 231 -35.23 -17.46 -0.47
N MET A 232 -34.18 -16.73 -0.08
CA MET A 232 -34.27 -15.28 0.18
C MET A 232 -34.69 -14.50 -1.08
N LEU A 233 -34.17 -14.85 -2.26
CA LEU A 233 -34.48 -14.16 -3.52
C LEU A 233 -35.93 -14.43 -3.96
N GLY A 234 -36.42 -15.67 -3.78
CA GLY A 234 -37.80 -16.05 -4.09
C GLY A 234 -38.85 -15.19 -3.37
N VAL A 235 -38.70 -14.99 -2.05
CA VAL A 235 -39.64 -14.19 -1.24
C VAL A 235 -39.27 -12.69 -1.15
N ARG A 236 -38.23 -12.24 -1.86
CA ARG A 236 -37.70 -10.88 -1.73
C ARG A 236 -38.75 -9.81 -2.05
N LYS A 237 -39.59 -10.05 -3.06
CA LYS A 237 -40.63 -9.11 -3.53
C LYS A 237 -41.63 -8.74 -2.44
N ASP A 238 -41.88 -9.66 -1.50
CA ASP A 238 -42.85 -9.50 -0.41
C ASP A 238 -42.20 -8.94 0.87
N CYS A 239 -40.86 -8.96 0.94
CA CYS A 239 -40.10 -8.61 2.15
C CYS A 239 -39.30 -7.30 2.04
N VAL A 240 -38.94 -6.87 0.83
CA VAL A 240 -37.96 -5.81 0.60
C VAL A 240 -38.44 -4.85 -0.50
N PRO A 241 -38.43 -3.52 -0.27
CA PRO A 241 -38.76 -2.53 -1.30
C PRO A 241 -37.92 -2.69 -2.56
N ARG A 242 -38.54 -2.59 -3.74
CA ARG A 242 -37.87 -2.77 -5.06
C ARG A 242 -36.68 -1.83 -5.29
N THR A 243 -36.65 -0.68 -4.62
CA THR A 243 -35.55 0.31 -4.67
C THR A 243 -34.27 -0.16 -3.98
N ASN A 244 -34.34 -1.18 -3.10
CA ASN A 244 -33.19 -1.66 -2.35
C ASN A 244 -32.45 -2.75 -3.15
N GLU A 245 -31.25 -2.43 -3.64
CA GLU A 245 -30.44 -3.30 -4.50
C GLU A 245 -29.62 -4.37 -3.73
N TYR A 246 -29.44 -4.20 -2.41
CA TYR A 246 -28.50 -5.00 -1.63
C TYR A 246 -29.01 -6.42 -1.41
N LEU A 247 -28.15 -7.43 -1.62
CA LEU A 247 -28.47 -8.84 -1.36
C LEU A 247 -28.93 -9.02 0.10
N PHE A 248 -28.14 -8.49 1.04
CA PHE A 248 -28.42 -8.44 2.47
C PHE A 248 -29.19 -7.17 2.88
N ALA A 249 -30.32 -6.91 2.22
CA ALA A 249 -31.19 -5.78 2.51
C ALA A 249 -31.79 -5.83 3.92
N ASN A 250 -31.92 -4.68 4.59
CA ASN A 250 -32.72 -4.56 5.80
C ASN A 250 -34.20 -4.31 5.42
N PRO A 251 -35.13 -5.25 5.66
CA PRO A 251 -36.52 -5.09 5.22
C PRO A 251 -37.26 -3.94 5.93
N LYS A 252 -36.76 -3.47 7.09
CA LYS A 252 -37.37 -2.33 7.82
C LYS A 252 -37.02 -0.95 7.26
N THR A 253 -36.09 -0.83 6.31
CA THR A 253 -35.61 0.48 5.83
C THR A 253 -35.25 0.42 4.34
N PRO A 254 -35.83 1.27 3.47
CA PRO A 254 -35.45 1.30 2.06
C PRO A 254 -33.97 1.66 1.90
N ASN A 255 -33.38 1.15 0.82
CA ASN A 255 -32.02 1.45 0.34
C ASN A 255 -30.90 1.25 1.38
N LYS A 256 -31.10 0.40 2.39
CA LYS A 256 -30.09 0.06 3.42
C LYS A 256 -29.89 -1.45 3.54
N TRP A 257 -28.65 -1.83 3.81
CA TRP A 257 -28.20 -3.19 4.12
C TRP A 257 -28.37 -3.51 5.62
N ILE A 258 -28.22 -4.78 5.98
CA ILE A 258 -28.06 -5.26 7.36
C ILE A 258 -26.63 -4.92 7.84
N SER A 259 -26.50 -4.08 8.86
CA SER A 259 -25.20 -3.76 9.47
C SER A 259 -24.61 -5.00 10.15
N GLY A 260 -23.54 -5.55 9.58
CA GLY A 260 -22.99 -6.83 9.99
C GLY A 260 -22.20 -6.79 11.30
N TYR A 261 -21.60 -5.65 11.68
CA TYR A 261 -20.67 -5.55 12.82
C TYR A 261 -21.31 -6.00 14.14
N HIS A 262 -22.35 -5.30 14.59
CA HIS A 262 -23.10 -5.63 15.81
C HIS A 262 -23.87 -6.96 15.68
N ARG A 263 -24.18 -7.39 14.46
CA ARG A 263 -24.93 -8.62 14.23
C ARG A 263 -24.08 -9.87 14.41
N LEU A 264 -22.83 -9.85 13.97
CA LEU A 264 -21.88 -10.95 14.17
C LEU A 264 -21.61 -11.18 15.66
N GLU A 265 -21.39 -10.10 16.41
CA GLU A 265 -21.25 -10.12 17.86
C GLU A 265 -22.52 -10.61 18.58
N LYS A 266 -23.70 -10.14 18.17
CA LYS A 266 -24.98 -10.61 18.73
C LYS A 266 -25.22 -12.09 18.46
N LEU A 267 -24.92 -12.59 17.25
CA LEU A 267 -25.07 -14.01 16.93
C LEU A 267 -24.08 -14.87 17.73
N ALA A 268 -22.85 -14.39 17.96
CA ALA A 268 -21.88 -15.08 18.83
C ALA A 268 -22.33 -15.12 20.30
N LYS A 269 -22.91 -14.02 20.82
CA LYS A 269 -23.59 -13.99 22.13
C LYS A 269 -24.71 -15.04 22.22
N GLN A 270 -25.52 -15.17 21.17
CA GLN A 270 -26.60 -16.18 21.12
C GLN A 270 -26.08 -17.62 20.97
N SER A 271 -24.87 -17.84 20.41
CA SER A 271 -24.28 -19.17 20.23
C SER A 271 -23.45 -19.68 21.42
N GLN A 272 -23.46 -18.97 22.57
CA GLN A 272 -22.81 -19.39 23.82
C GLN A 272 -21.31 -19.74 23.69
N VAL A 273 -20.58 -19.06 22.80
CA VAL A 273 -19.11 -19.22 22.68
C VAL A 273 -18.39 -18.46 23.79
N LYS A 274 -17.40 -19.10 24.46
CA LYS A 274 -16.77 -18.57 25.68
C LYS A 274 -16.26 -17.14 25.51
N ASN A 275 -15.65 -16.85 24.36
CA ASN A 275 -15.02 -15.57 24.07
C ASN A 275 -15.77 -14.78 22.98
N GLN A 276 -17.06 -14.54 23.20
CA GLN A 276 -17.98 -13.87 22.25
C GLN A 276 -17.45 -12.54 21.64
N GLU A 277 -16.75 -11.70 22.41
CA GLU A 277 -16.17 -10.43 21.93
C GLU A 277 -15.05 -10.61 20.89
N LEU A 278 -14.53 -11.83 20.75
CA LEU A 278 -13.53 -12.14 19.75
C LEU A 278 -14.14 -12.31 18.34
N PHE A 279 -15.47 -12.47 18.23
CA PHE A 279 -16.19 -12.72 16.97
C PHE A 279 -16.48 -11.44 16.17
N THR A 280 -15.41 -10.72 15.84
CA THR A 280 -15.44 -9.58 14.91
C THR A 280 -14.76 -9.94 13.60
N SER A 281 -15.19 -9.34 12.46
CA SER A 281 -14.54 -9.54 11.16
C SER A 281 -13.01 -9.30 11.21
N THR A 282 -12.55 -8.34 12.03
CA THR A 282 -11.12 -8.03 12.17
C THR A 282 -10.35 -9.09 12.97
N ARG A 283 -10.91 -9.62 14.06
CA ARG A 283 -10.26 -10.69 14.84
C ARG A 283 -10.36 -12.05 14.16
N LEU A 284 -11.46 -12.36 13.47
CA LEU A 284 -11.61 -13.58 12.64
C LEU A 284 -10.68 -13.57 11.42
N ARG A 285 -10.38 -12.40 10.84
CA ARG A 285 -9.29 -12.23 9.87
C ARG A 285 -7.92 -12.48 10.48
N LYS A 286 -7.65 -11.92 11.66
CA LYS A 286 -6.39 -12.15 12.38
C LYS A 286 -6.18 -13.62 12.75
N GLN A 287 -7.24 -14.31 13.17
CA GLN A 287 -7.21 -15.75 13.45
C GLN A 287 -6.67 -16.55 12.26
N ILE A 288 -7.33 -16.48 11.09
CA ILE A 288 -6.93 -17.29 9.94
C ILE A 288 -5.56 -16.86 9.37
N ALA A 289 -5.25 -15.56 9.43
CA ALA A 289 -3.98 -15.01 8.96
C ALA A 289 -2.78 -15.33 9.86
N SER A 290 -3.00 -15.53 11.17
CA SER A 290 -1.98 -16.13 12.04
C SER A 290 -1.91 -17.64 11.86
N PHE A 291 -3.04 -18.33 11.63
CA PHE A 291 -3.09 -19.79 11.48
C PHE A 291 -2.36 -20.29 10.23
N ILE A 292 -2.57 -19.65 9.07
CA ILE A 292 -1.89 -20.06 7.82
C ILE A 292 -0.35 -19.96 7.89
N LYS A 293 0.19 -19.06 8.74
CA LYS A 293 1.63 -18.97 9.01
C LYS A 293 2.15 -20.07 9.94
N VAL A 294 1.27 -20.75 10.68
CA VAL A 294 1.62 -21.98 11.44
C VAL A 294 1.60 -23.19 10.51
N LEU A 295 0.74 -23.20 9.49
CA LEU A 295 0.66 -24.25 8.47
C LEU A 295 1.87 -24.30 7.51
N ASN A 296 2.85 -23.41 7.65
CA ASN A 296 4.10 -23.38 6.88
C ASN A 296 3.91 -23.44 5.34
N VAL A 297 2.83 -22.81 4.84
CA VAL A 297 2.51 -22.78 3.40
C VAL A 297 3.58 -22.08 2.58
N THR A 298 3.70 -22.44 1.31
CA THR A 298 4.66 -21.82 0.39
C THR A 298 4.36 -20.35 0.13
N ASP A 299 5.37 -19.62 -0.37
CA ASP A 299 5.26 -18.21 -0.71
C ASP A 299 4.15 -17.92 -1.74
N ALA A 300 3.93 -18.84 -2.69
CA ALA A 300 2.86 -18.74 -3.69
C ALA A 300 1.47 -18.92 -3.06
N GLU A 301 1.29 -19.92 -2.18
CA GLU A 301 0.05 -20.12 -1.43
C GLU A 301 -0.25 -18.94 -0.48
N MET A 302 0.78 -18.39 0.16
CA MET A 302 0.68 -17.18 0.99
C MET A 302 0.20 -15.97 0.17
N GLU A 303 0.70 -15.79 -1.04
CA GLU A 303 0.27 -14.71 -1.94
C GLU A 303 -1.16 -14.92 -2.48
N GLN A 304 -1.51 -16.14 -2.92
CA GLN A 304 -2.88 -16.48 -3.32
C GLN A 304 -3.87 -16.22 -2.18
N PHE A 305 -3.53 -16.63 -0.95
CA PHE A 305 -4.37 -16.44 0.24
C PHE A 305 -4.49 -14.97 0.68
N ALA A 306 -3.39 -14.22 0.66
CA ALA A 306 -3.40 -12.78 0.95
C ALA A 306 -4.30 -12.04 -0.05
N THR A 307 -4.12 -12.32 -1.34
CA THR A 307 -4.93 -11.79 -2.44
C THR A 307 -6.41 -12.17 -2.26
N PHE A 308 -6.71 -13.42 -1.89
CA PHE A 308 -8.06 -13.87 -1.59
C PHE A 308 -8.71 -13.08 -0.43
N ILE A 309 -8.02 -12.85 0.69
CA ILE A 309 -8.58 -12.04 1.79
C ILE A 309 -8.64 -10.54 1.44
N GLY A 310 -7.89 -10.09 0.43
CA GLY A 310 -7.94 -8.74 -0.12
C GLY A 310 -6.88 -7.80 0.49
N HIS A 311 -5.65 -8.28 0.61
CA HIS A 311 -4.47 -7.50 0.97
C HIS A 311 -3.19 -8.11 0.34
N THR A 312 -2.07 -7.39 0.29
CA THR A 312 -0.82 -7.92 -0.29
C THR A 312 -0.08 -8.85 0.66
N LYS A 313 0.80 -9.73 0.15
CA LYS A 313 1.70 -10.58 0.96
C LYS A 313 2.46 -9.77 2.03
N LYS A 314 3.05 -8.63 1.65
CA LYS A 314 3.70 -7.66 2.56
C LYS A 314 2.78 -7.11 3.66
N THR A 315 1.49 -6.93 3.38
CA THR A 315 0.48 -6.58 4.40
C THR A 315 0.14 -7.78 5.30
N HIS A 316 0.13 -8.98 4.73
CA HIS A 316 -0.08 -10.24 5.46
C HIS A 316 1.03 -10.45 6.50
N GLU A 317 2.28 -10.37 6.06
CA GLU A 317 3.49 -10.49 6.88
C GLU A 317 3.48 -9.50 8.06
N SER A 318 3.42 -8.19 7.77
CA SER A 318 3.57 -7.10 8.74
C SER A 318 2.38 -6.93 9.70
N TYR A 319 1.13 -6.90 9.21
CA TYR A 319 -0.04 -6.59 10.05
C TYR A 319 -0.61 -7.83 10.76
N TYR A 320 -0.48 -9.00 10.14
CA TYR A 320 -0.97 -10.27 10.65
C TYR A 320 0.16 -11.20 11.10
N GLY A 321 1.24 -10.64 11.64
CA GLY A 321 2.31 -11.42 12.27
C GLY A 321 1.78 -12.41 13.32
N LEU A 322 2.49 -13.52 13.48
CA LEU A 322 2.18 -14.58 14.46
C LEU A 322 2.05 -14.02 15.90
N PRO A 323 1.44 -14.77 16.83
CA PRO A 323 1.64 -14.56 18.26
C PRO A 323 3.13 -14.73 18.55
N GLN A 324 3.84 -13.59 18.62
CA GLN A 324 5.28 -13.57 18.39
C GLN A 324 6.06 -14.40 19.41
N GLY A 325 5.62 -14.41 20.67
CA GLY A 325 6.12 -15.34 21.70
C GLY A 325 6.07 -16.79 21.25
N ILE A 326 4.90 -17.44 21.25
CA ILE A 326 4.76 -18.90 21.07
C ILE A 326 5.61 -19.47 19.92
N TYR A 327 5.56 -18.87 18.71
CA TYR A 327 6.32 -19.39 17.56
C TYR A 327 7.82 -19.04 17.58
N GLN A 328 8.21 -17.85 18.07
CA GLN A 328 9.64 -17.55 18.23
C GLN A 328 10.23 -18.34 19.38
N THR A 329 9.56 -18.46 20.53
CA THR A 329 9.93 -19.38 21.61
C THR A 329 10.10 -20.79 21.06
N ALA A 330 9.11 -21.37 20.37
CA ALA A 330 9.24 -22.73 19.85
C ALA A 330 10.43 -22.90 18.88
N LYS A 331 10.57 -22.06 17.84
CA LYS A 331 11.68 -22.21 16.87
C LYS A 331 13.06 -21.78 17.43
N VAL A 332 13.13 -20.83 18.35
CA VAL A 332 14.39 -20.38 18.96
C VAL A 332 14.82 -21.31 20.08
N SER A 333 13.93 -21.77 20.98
CA SER A 333 14.25 -22.80 21.99
C SER A 333 14.72 -24.09 21.31
N LYS A 334 14.07 -24.53 20.22
CA LYS A 334 14.53 -25.67 19.41
C LYS A 334 15.97 -25.50 18.90
N LEU A 335 16.31 -24.31 18.40
CA LEU A 335 17.67 -24.00 17.94
C LEU A 335 18.66 -23.94 19.12
N LEU A 336 18.29 -23.30 20.23
CA LEU A 336 19.12 -23.20 21.44
C LEU A 336 19.40 -24.58 22.05
N LEU A 337 18.40 -25.45 22.18
CA LEU A 337 18.56 -26.84 22.63
C LEU A 337 19.51 -27.62 21.71
N THR A 338 19.39 -27.44 20.39
CA THR A 338 20.28 -28.08 19.40
C THR A 338 21.73 -27.56 19.51
N ILE A 339 21.93 -26.29 19.86
CA ILE A 339 23.24 -25.69 20.10
C ILE A 339 23.82 -26.19 21.44
N ASN A 340 23.03 -26.21 22.51
CA ASN A 340 23.45 -26.68 23.84
C ASN A 340 23.84 -28.17 23.83
N LYS A 341 23.18 -28.99 23.01
CA LYS A 341 23.53 -30.39 22.76
C LYS A 341 24.78 -30.59 21.86
N GLY A 342 25.40 -29.52 21.37
CA GLY A 342 26.52 -29.58 20.42
C GLY A 342 26.14 -29.99 18.98
N GLU A 343 24.87 -30.32 18.72
CA GLU A 343 24.42 -30.83 17.41
C GLU A 343 24.30 -29.76 16.31
N GLY A 344 24.57 -28.48 16.58
CA GLY A 344 24.35 -27.38 15.62
C GLY A 344 24.99 -27.59 14.24
N THR A 345 26.13 -28.30 14.16
CA THR A 345 26.80 -28.64 12.90
C THR A 345 26.07 -29.70 12.07
N LYS A 346 25.39 -30.66 12.72
CA LYS A 346 24.57 -31.75 12.13
C LYS A 346 23.43 -31.21 11.24
N TYR A 347 23.03 -29.96 11.45
CA TYR A 347 21.95 -29.28 10.73
C TYR A 347 22.42 -28.11 9.85
N LYS A 348 23.74 -27.96 9.60
CA LYS A 348 24.29 -26.97 8.67
C LYS A 348 23.61 -27.08 7.29
N GLY A 349 23.00 -25.99 6.83
CA GLY A 349 22.27 -25.92 5.55
C GLY A 349 20.88 -26.59 5.53
N LYS A 350 20.36 -27.07 6.67
CA LYS A 350 19.01 -27.67 6.78
C LYS A 350 18.02 -26.64 7.36
N SER A 351 16.74 -26.76 6.99
CA SER A 351 15.67 -25.96 7.63
C SER A 351 15.47 -26.36 9.09
N LEU A 352 15.02 -25.41 9.92
CA LEU A 352 14.59 -25.61 11.32
C LEU A 352 13.43 -26.63 11.46
N GLU A 353 12.71 -26.96 10.39
CA GLU A 353 11.79 -28.10 10.38
C GLU A 353 12.52 -29.44 10.56
N LYS A 354 13.70 -29.63 9.94
CA LYS A 354 14.45 -30.90 9.90
C LYS A 354 15.29 -31.20 11.15
N ILE A 355 15.15 -30.38 12.19
CA ILE A 355 15.59 -30.71 13.55
C ILE A 355 14.43 -31.48 14.19
N GLU A 356 14.68 -32.62 14.79
CA GLU A 356 13.69 -33.32 15.61
C GLU A 356 14.17 -33.29 17.06
N LEU A 357 13.29 -32.87 17.98
CA LEU A 357 13.54 -32.97 19.42
C LEU A 357 12.93 -34.29 19.88
N SER A 358 13.63 -35.03 20.74
CA SER A 358 13.05 -36.23 21.36
C SER A 358 12.14 -35.82 22.54
N GLU A 359 11.25 -36.70 22.99
CA GLU A 359 10.44 -36.40 24.19
C GLU A 359 11.29 -36.28 25.46
N ASN A 360 12.50 -36.85 25.47
CA ASN A 360 13.51 -36.67 26.52
C ASN A 360 14.19 -35.27 26.48
N ASP A 361 13.85 -34.41 25.51
CA ASP A 361 14.35 -33.03 25.44
C ASP A 361 13.58 -32.08 26.38
N GLU A 362 12.42 -32.49 26.90
CA GLU A 362 11.61 -31.75 27.87
C GLU A 362 11.99 -32.08 29.33
N ALA A 363 13.30 -32.06 29.64
CA ALA A 363 13.81 -32.40 30.97
C ALA A 363 15.07 -31.63 31.41
N GLU A 364 14.92 -30.32 31.70
CA GLU A 364 15.47 -29.81 32.96
C GLU A 364 14.44 -30.10 34.07
N ARG A 365 14.31 -31.39 34.43
CA ARG A 365 13.67 -31.76 35.70
C ARG A 365 14.75 -31.63 36.77
N SER A 366 14.45 -30.91 37.85
CA SER A 366 15.27 -30.96 39.06
C SER A 366 15.30 -32.41 39.55
N ASP A 367 16.50 -32.97 39.75
CA ASP A 367 16.65 -34.26 40.43
C ASP A 367 15.95 -34.21 41.79
N GLY A 368 15.18 -35.24 42.06
CA GLY A 368 14.14 -35.25 43.10
C GLY A 368 13.52 -36.63 43.25
N ASP A 369 14.41 -37.60 43.44
CA ASP A 369 14.24 -38.91 44.08
C ASP A 369 13.16 -39.92 43.60
N GLU A 370 13.70 -41.09 43.27
CA GLU A 370 13.20 -42.44 43.60
C GLU A 370 12.01 -43.11 42.85
N GLU A 371 12.39 -44.21 42.18
CA GLU A 371 11.81 -45.57 42.25
C GLU A 371 10.63 -46.07 41.38
N LYS A 372 10.98 -47.21 40.73
CA LYS A 372 10.20 -48.47 40.55
C LYS A 372 9.14 -48.62 39.45
N ASN A 373 9.64 -49.27 38.40
CA ASN A 373 9.10 -50.44 37.68
C ASN A 373 8.02 -50.28 36.58
N PRO A 374 8.05 -51.18 35.56
CA PRO A 374 7.19 -51.13 34.37
C PRO A 374 6.01 -52.12 34.43
N ASP A 375 5.06 -51.97 33.49
CA ASP A 375 4.54 -53.12 32.72
C ASP A 375 3.67 -52.68 31.52
N ASN A 376 3.71 -53.48 30.44
CA ASN A 376 2.63 -53.91 29.52
C ASN A 376 1.54 -52.94 28.98
N LEU A 377 0.89 -53.14 27.82
CA LEU A 377 1.16 -53.74 26.50
C LEU A 377 -0.05 -53.35 25.59
N HIS A 378 0.03 -53.62 24.27
CA HIS A 378 -1.05 -53.61 23.24
C HIS A 378 -2.49 -53.16 23.58
N HIS A 379 -3.08 -52.27 22.75
CA HIS A 379 -3.84 -52.70 21.56
C HIS A 379 -4.48 -51.55 20.75
N SER A 380 -4.48 -51.70 19.41
CA SER A 380 -5.50 -51.10 18.53
C SER A 380 -6.75 -51.99 18.49
N PRO A 381 -7.94 -51.43 18.24
CA PRO A 381 -8.76 -51.99 17.16
C PRO A 381 -9.36 -50.93 16.21
N SER A 382 -10.08 -51.41 15.19
CA SER A 382 -10.40 -50.68 13.96
C SER A 382 -11.88 -50.31 13.79
N SER A 383 -12.12 -49.39 12.85
CA SER A 383 -13.25 -49.38 11.89
C SER A 383 -14.72 -49.42 12.36
N SER A 384 -15.53 -48.52 11.78
CA SER A 384 -16.84 -48.92 11.22
C SER A 384 -17.32 -47.90 10.18
N ASN A 385 -18.02 -48.38 9.14
CA ASN A 385 -18.56 -47.57 8.05
C ASN A 385 -19.99 -47.08 8.34
N SER A 386 -20.42 -46.00 7.68
CA SER A 386 -21.78 -45.94 7.15
C SER A 386 -21.84 -45.07 5.89
N ASN A 387 -22.20 -45.69 4.76
CA ASN A 387 -22.55 -45.00 3.51
C ASN A 387 -24.01 -44.55 3.55
N TYR A 388 -24.32 -43.41 2.93
CA TYR A 388 -25.68 -43.12 2.46
C TYR A 388 -25.64 -42.52 1.05
N HIS A 389 -26.16 -43.28 0.08
CA HIS A 389 -26.49 -42.77 -1.25
C HIS A 389 -27.72 -41.85 -1.18
N TYR A 390 -27.82 -40.92 -2.13
CA TYR A 390 -29.10 -40.47 -2.65
C TYR A 390 -29.04 -40.36 -4.17
N THR A 391 -30.15 -40.67 -4.82
CA THR A 391 -30.28 -40.88 -6.27
C THR A 391 -30.71 -39.62 -7.04
N SER A 392 -30.60 -39.68 -8.36
CA SER A 392 -30.97 -38.62 -9.29
C SER A 392 -32.47 -38.64 -9.66
N GLY A 393 -33.00 -37.48 -10.02
CA GLY A 393 -34.31 -37.36 -10.66
C GLY A 393 -34.93 -35.97 -10.56
N PHE A 394 -34.90 -35.22 -11.66
CA PHE A 394 -35.97 -34.37 -12.25
C PHE A 394 -35.37 -33.44 -13.32
N GLY A 395 -36.12 -33.22 -14.41
CA GLY A 395 -35.62 -32.64 -15.66
C GLY A 395 -35.66 -31.10 -15.77
N PRO A 396 -35.20 -30.55 -16.90
CA PRO A 396 -35.17 -29.11 -17.16
C PRO A 396 -36.52 -28.57 -17.67
N CYS A 397 -36.75 -27.27 -17.45
CA CYS A 397 -37.62 -26.43 -18.28
C CYS A 397 -36.67 -25.56 -19.13
N VAL A 398 -36.58 -25.67 -20.45
CA VAL A 398 -37.61 -25.45 -21.50
C VAL A 398 -37.98 -23.96 -21.59
N ASN A 399 -37.57 -23.35 -22.71
CA ASN A 399 -38.07 -22.06 -23.18
C ASN A 399 -39.36 -22.28 -23.97
N ASP A 400 -40.27 -21.31 -23.94
CA ASP A 400 -41.24 -21.01 -25.01
C ASP A 400 -42.02 -19.72 -24.67
N ASN A 401 -42.53 -18.91 -25.61
CA ASN A 401 -42.39 -18.96 -27.08
C ASN A 401 -42.43 -17.53 -27.69
N GLU A 402 -42.18 -17.40 -28.99
CA GLU A 402 -42.23 -16.15 -29.78
C GLU A 402 -43.67 -15.59 -29.94
N ASN A 403 -43.82 -14.29 -30.22
CA ASN A 403 -44.18 -13.82 -31.58
C ASN A 403 -44.39 -12.30 -31.75
N ARG A 404 -43.58 -11.67 -32.62
CA ARG A 404 -44.11 -10.90 -33.78
C ARG A 404 -43.03 -10.71 -34.85
N ARG A 405 -43.25 -11.28 -36.04
CA ARG A 405 -42.43 -11.05 -37.25
C ARG A 405 -43.15 -10.13 -38.24
N VAL A 406 -42.36 -9.43 -39.06
CA VAL A 406 -42.50 -9.05 -40.49
C VAL A 406 -41.37 -8.02 -40.73
N MET A 407 -40.33 -8.31 -41.52
CA MET A 407 -40.22 -8.18 -43.00
C MET A 407 -40.43 -6.72 -43.50
N THR A 408 -39.64 -6.11 -44.41
CA THR A 408 -38.68 -6.60 -45.43
C THR A 408 -37.50 -5.64 -45.75
N THR A 409 -36.41 -6.20 -46.31
CA THR A 409 -35.50 -5.69 -47.40
C THR A 409 -35.00 -4.23 -47.55
N LYS A 410 -33.68 -4.11 -47.82
CA LYS A 410 -32.96 -3.25 -48.79
C LYS A 410 -33.46 -1.81 -49.09
N LEU A 411 -32.56 -0.82 -49.00
CA LEU A 411 -32.03 -0.07 -50.16
C LEU A 411 -30.86 0.88 -49.81
N GLU A 412 -30.19 1.44 -50.83
CA GLU A 412 -29.04 2.35 -50.71
C GLU A 412 -29.41 3.85 -50.89
N LYS A 413 -28.47 4.74 -50.50
CA LYS A 413 -28.16 6.05 -51.11
C LYS A 413 -29.30 7.09 -51.32
N ARG A 414 -29.29 8.13 -50.49
CA ARG A 414 -29.10 9.57 -50.84
C ARG A 414 -28.87 10.35 -49.51
N LYS A 415 -27.80 11.14 -49.36
CA LYS A 415 -27.55 12.51 -49.86
C LYS A 415 -28.60 13.54 -49.40
N LYS A 416 -28.27 14.81 -49.08
CA LYS A 416 -27.04 15.55 -48.65
C LYS A 416 -27.49 17.03 -48.47
N GLN A 417 -26.60 17.93 -48.02
CA GLN A 417 -26.74 19.41 -48.04
C GLN A 417 -27.70 19.98 -46.97
N ASN A 418 -27.51 21.20 -46.48
CA ASN A 418 -26.50 22.22 -46.82
C ASN A 418 -25.19 22.03 -46.02
N ASN A 419 -23.96 22.36 -46.49
CA ASN A 419 -23.45 23.53 -47.23
C ASN A 419 -23.54 24.82 -46.38
N GLU A 420 -22.60 25.78 -46.34
CA GLU A 420 -21.17 25.91 -46.68
C GLU A 420 -20.68 27.25 -46.03
N THR A 421 -19.49 27.85 -46.17
CA THR A 421 -18.32 27.70 -47.08
C THR A 421 -17.04 28.18 -46.33
N SER A 422 -15.92 27.45 -46.36
CA SER A 422 -14.64 27.77 -47.04
C SER A 422 -13.68 28.82 -46.44
N ASN A 423 -12.40 28.41 -46.30
CA ASN A 423 -11.15 29.01 -46.86
C ASN A 423 -10.89 30.54 -46.78
N SER A 424 -9.65 31.06 -46.73
CA SER A 424 -8.27 30.54 -46.53
C SER A 424 -7.30 31.74 -46.59
N SER A 425 -6.07 31.64 -46.06
CA SER A 425 -4.84 32.30 -46.59
C SER A 425 -3.65 32.13 -45.64
N SER A 426 -2.44 32.36 -46.14
CA SER A 426 -1.15 32.22 -45.44
C SER A 426 -0.26 33.47 -45.55
N ASP A 427 0.86 33.41 -44.81
CA ASP A 427 2.14 34.11 -45.05
C ASP A 427 2.41 35.54 -44.49
N ASN A 428 3.64 35.64 -43.96
CA ASN A 428 4.48 36.82 -43.70
C ASN A 428 4.03 37.89 -42.68
N VAL A 429 4.87 38.11 -41.66
CA VAL A 429 6.01 39.05 -41.75
C VAL A 429 7.07 38.70 -40.69
N HIS A 430 8.32 39.06 -40.93
CA HIS A 430 9.47 38.78 -40.05
C HIS A 430 10.01 40.07 -39.40
N GLU A 431 10.88 39.89 -38.40
CA GLU A 431 11.85 40.89 -37.90
C GLU A 431 11.35 42.14 -37.11
N THR A 432 11.79 42.25 -35.86
CA THR A 432 12.25 43.53 -35.27
C THR A 432 13.40 43.24 -34.29
N VAL A 433 14.39 44.14 -34.21
CA VAL A 433 15.78 43.76 -33.88
C VAL A 433 16.26 44.14 -32.47
N LYS A 434 16.99 43.20 -31.87
CA LYS A 434 18.07 43.29 -30.85
C LYS A 434 18.39 44.69 -30.26
N LYS A 435 18.24 44.82 -28.94
CA LYS A 435 19.01 45.68 -28.00
C LYS A 435 18.84 45.05 -26.60
N GLN A 436 19.82 44.93 -25.71
CA GLN A 436 21.19 45.47 -25.63
C GLN A 436 22.23 44.37 -25.28
N LYS A 437 23.53 44.70 -25.28
CA LYS A 437 24.61 43.83 -24.77
C LYS A 437 25.72 44.66 -24.12
N ASN A 438 26.43 44.05 -23.16
CA ASN A 438 27.77 44.36 -22.65
C ASN A 438 28.01 45.64 -21.83
N MET A 439 28.16 45.46 -20.51
CA MET A 439 29.13 46.12 -19.61
C MET A 439 29.22 45.21 -18.36
N GLN A 440 30.37 44.91 -17.72
CA GLN A 440 31.79 45.26 -17.93
C GLN A 440 32.68 43.99 -17.90
N LYS A 441 33.99 44.14 -18.13
CA LYS A 441 35.01 43.09 -17.91
C LYS A 441 36.35 43.72 -17.48
N ASN A 442 37.20 42.92 -16.82
CA ASN A 442 38.63 43.12 -16.51
C ASN A 442 39.01 43.99 -15.29
N GLN A 443 39.55 43.31 -14.27
CA GLN A 443 40.63 43.66 -13.30
C GLN A 443 40.77 42.43 -12.37
N THR A 444 41.91 41.95 -11.83
CA THR A 444 43.35 42.05 -12.17
C THR A 444 44.02 40.73 -11.67
N LYS A 445 45.28 40.42 -12.05
CA LYS A 445 46.04 39.26 -11.52
C LYS A 445 46.89 39.62 -10.28
N ASN A 446 47.14 38.64 -9.39
CA ASN A 446 48.48 38.12 -9.02
C ASN A 446 48.44 37.17 -7.80
N ASN A 447 49.16 36.03 -7.89
CA ASN A 447 49.86 35.22 -6.85
C ASN A 447 49.10 34.76 -5.56
N THR A 448 49.33 33.57 -4.95
CA THR A 448 50.21 32.42 -5.25
C THR A 448 49.70 31.12 -4.58
N ASP A 449 49.93 29.98 -5.24
CA ASP A 449 50.18 28.61 -4.74
C ASP A 449 49.29 27.89 -3.68
N ASN A 450 48.43 26.99 -4.21
CA ASN A 450 48.09 25.63 -3.72
C ASN A 450 47.35 25.39 -2.37
N PRO A 451 46.65 24.23 -2.22
CA PRO A 451 46.34 23.19 -3.22
C PRO A 451 44.88 23.22 -3.70
N THR A 452 44.64 22.97 -4.98
CA THR A 452 43.28 22.80 -5.52
C THR A 452 42.68 21.44 -5.15
N VAL A 453 41.72 21.43 -4.22
CA VAL A 453 40.74 20.33 -4.14
C VAL A 453 39.85 20.42 -5.39
N ALA A 454 39.89 19.40 -6.25
CA ALA A 454 39.07 19.36 -7.46
C ALA A 454 37.59 19.15 -7.10
N ILE A 455 36.76 20.17 -7.28
CA ILE A 455 35.31 20.10 -7.12
C ILE A 455 34.72 19.52 -8.41
N ASP A 456 34.41 18.23 -8.40
CA ASP A 456 33.77 17.53 -9.52
C ASP A 456 32.25 17.85 -9.56
N THR A 457 31.67 17.93 -10.75
CA THR A 457 30.37 18.57 -10.99
C THR A 457 29.40 17.65 -11.74
N ARG A 458 28.47 17.04 -10.99
CA ARG A 458 27.62 15.93 -11.46
C ARG A 458 26.17 16.10 -10.97
N VAL A 459 25.41 15.02 -10.78
CA VAL A 459 24.26 14.97 -9.83
C VAL A 459 24.72 15.66 -8.55
N VAL A 460 24.04 16.72 -8.13
CA VAL A 460 24.71 17.76 -7.33
C VAL A 460 25.07 17.22 -5.94
N ASN A 461 26.37 17.24 -5.60
CA ASN A 461 26.97 16.58 -4.43
C ASN A 461 26.67 15.07 -4.28
N GLY A 462 26.49 14.36 -5.39
CA GLY A 462 26.48 12.90 -5.45
C GLY A 462 27.88 12.28 -5.51
N THR A 463 27.94 10.96 -5.41
CA THR A 463 29.19 10.16 -5.49
C THR A 463 29.13 9.17 -6.64
N THR A 464 30.30 8.75 -7.15
CA THR A 464 30.38 7.66 -8.15
C THR A 464 29.70 6.39 -7.62
N ALA A 465 28.82 5.80 -8.42
CA ALA A 465 28.26 4.47 -8.15
C ALA A 465 29.28 3.37 -8.53
N THR A 466 29.46 2.36 -7.68
CA THR A 466 30.33 1.22 -8.01
C THR A 466 29.72 0.39 -9.15
N ASP A 467 30.54 -0.30 -9.95
CA ASP A 467 30.03 -1.06 -11.10
C ASP A 467 28.96 -2.08 -10.68
N GLY A 468 27.88 -2.16 -11.46
CA GLY A 468 26.74 -3.05 -11.20
C GLY A 468 25.90 -2.70 -9.96
N GLN A 469 26.19 -1.63 -9.20
CA GLN A 469 25.49 -1.29 -7.95
C GLN A 469 23.99 -1.02 -8.14
N TYR A 470 23.60 -0.48 -9.30
CA TYR A 470 22.23 -0.10 -9.63
C TYR A 470 21.82 -0.73 -10.98
N PRO A 471 21.66 -2.06 -11.02
CA PRO A 471 21.54 -2.85 -12.26
C PRO A 471 20.24 -2.63 -13.03
N TYR A 472 19.35 -1.78 -12.50
CA TYR A 472 18.10 -1.35 -13.13
C TYR A 472 18.22 -0.04 -13.92
N GLN A 473 19.35 0.68 -13.83
CA GLN A 473 19.52 1.98 -14.46
C GLN A 473 19.55 1.87 -16.00
N VAL A 474 18.83 2.77 -16.66
CA VAL A 474 18.80 2.88 -18.14
C VAL A 474 19.38 4.22 -18.58
N SER A 475 20.18 4.17 -19.65
CA SER A 475 20.60 5.33 -20.44
C SER A 475 19.79 5.34 -21.75
N LEU A 476 18.95 6.36 -21.96
CA LEU A 476 18.30 6.60 -23.26
C LEU A 476 19.24 7.45 -24.11
N ARG A 477 19.41 7.07 -25.39
CA ARG A 477 20.40 7.69 -26.28
C ARG A 477 19.85 8.02 -27.66
N ILE A 478 20.16 9.22 -28.17
CA ILE A 478 19.92 9.63 -29.57
C ILE A 478 21.28 9.69 -30.25
N GLN A 479 21.43 9.04 -31.41
CA GLN A 479 22.71 8.96 -32.14
C GLN A 479 23.92 8.52 -31.26
N GLY A 480 23.67 7.64 -30.28
CA GLY A 480 24.68 7.16 -29.33
C GLY A 480 24.97 8.09 -28.14
N ILE A 481 24.44 9.31 -28.13
CA ILE A 481 24.61 10.32 -27.06
C ILE A 481 23.47 10.20 -26.05
N HIS A 482 23.80 10.12 -24.76
CA HIS A 482 22.83 10.09 -23.67
C HIS A 482 22.06 11.41 -23.54
N TYR A 483 20.74 11.34 -23.37
CA TYR A 483 19.88 12.53 -23.23
C TYR A 483 18.82 12.45 -22.11
N CYS A 484 18.48 11.24 -21.66
CA CYS A 484 17.51 10.97 -20.59
C CYS A 484 17.80 9.62 -19.95
N SER A 485 17.25 9.37 -18.76
CA SER A 485 17.38 8.11 -18.05
C SER A 485 16.06 7.35 -17.89
N GLY A 486 16.16 6.16 -17.31
CA GLY A 486 15.01 5.28 -17.08
C GLY A 486 15.35 4.13 -16.14
N SER A 487 14.41 3.21 -16.02
CA SER A 487 14.48 2.06 -15.11
C SER A 487 13.86 0.80 -15.73
N ILE A 488 14.53 -0.35 -15.61
CA ILE A 488 14.05 -1.65 -16.11
C ILE A 488 12.90 -2.14 -15.23
N LEU A 489 11.72 -2.41 -15.80
CA LEU A 489 10.58 -2.98 -15.06
C LEU A 489 10.49 -4.50 -15.18
N ASN A 490 10.71 -5.02 -16.39
CA ASN A 490 10.71 -6.44 -16.70
C ASN A 490 11.57 -6.71 -17.95
N THR A 491 11.43 -7.87 -18.61
CA THR A 491 12.24 -8.25 -19.77
C THR A 491 11.90 -7.52 -21.07
N ARG A 492 10.88 -6.66 -21.10
CA ARG A 492 10.48 -5.88 -22.30
C ARG A 492 10.16 -4.41 -22.05
N TRP A 493 9.93 -4.03 -20.81
CA TRP A 493 9.41 -2.71 -20.44
C TRP A 493 10.37 -1.90 -19.58
N ILE A 494 10.51 -0.62 -19.92
CA ILE A 494 11.30 0.38 -19.21
C ILE A 494 10.41 1.57 -18.86
N LEU A 495 10.56 2.09 -17.64
CA LEU A 495 9.90 3.30 -17.14
C LEU A 495 10.85 4.51 -17.23
N THR A 496 10.35 5.62 -17.74
CA THR A 496 11.04 6.91 -17.87
C THR A 496 10.05 8.06 -17.67
N ALA A 497 10.46 9.30 -17.91
CA ALA A 497 9.60 10.48 -17.96
C ALA A 497 8.91 10.57 -19.34
N ALA A 498 7.65 11.02 -19.41
CA ALA A 498 6.96 11.25 -20.67
C ALA A 498 7.68 12.31 -21.52
N TYR A 499 8.24 13.34 -20.88
CA TYR A 499 9.06 14.38 -21.50
C TYR A 499 10.28 13.81 -22.27
N CYS A 500 10.81 12.66 -21.84
CA CYS A 500 11.91 11.98 -22.51
C CYS A 500 11.50 11.23 -23.78
N ILE A 501 10.22 10.94 -24.00
CA ILE A 501 9.73 10.22 -25.19
C ILE A 501 8.81 11.06 -26.08
N ASN A 502 8.28 12.18 -25.58
CA ASN A 502 7.45 13.09 -26.36
C ASN A 502 8.22 13.69 -27.56
N GLU A 503 7.69 13.50 -28.77
CA GLU A 503 8.19 14.10 -30.02
C GLU A 503 9.69 13.90 -30.29
N LYS A 504 10.26 12.76 -29.86
CA LYS A 504 11.68 12.46 -30.08
C LYS A 504 11.94 11.80 -31.44
N PRO A 505 13.11 12.06 -32.05
CA PRO A 505 13.64 11.22 -33.12
C PRO A 505 13.95 9.81 -32.59
N GLU A 506 14.31 8.89 -33.49
CA GLU A 506 14.68 7.52 -33.14
C GLU A 506 15.79 7.48 -32.07
N PHE A 507 15.57 6.68 -31.02
CA PHE A 507 16.44 6.59 -29.86
C PHE A 507 16.59 5.15 -29.38
N THR A 508 17.72 4.83 -28.76
CA THR A 508 18.03 3.51 -28.23
C THR A 508 17.98 3.48 -26.71
N VAL A 509 17.80 2.27 -26.19
CA VAL A 509 17.93 1.91 -24.77
C VAL A 509 19.31 1.30 -24.57
N VAL A 510 20.07 1.75 -23.58
CA VAL A 510 21.35 1.14 -23.17
C VAL A 510 21.33 0.81 -21.68
N VAL A 511 21.72 -0.43 -21.34
CA VAL A 511 21.70 -0.98 -19.97
C VAL A 511 22.98 -1.76 -19.66
N GLY A 512 23.24 -2.03 -18.38
CA GLY A 512 24.32 -2.93 -17.96
C GLY A 512 25.73 -2.33 -17.93
N SER A 513 25.87 -1.00 -18.07
CA SER A 513 27.13 -0.28 -17.92
C SER A 513 26.96 0.89 -16.95
N ASN A 514 27.88 1.03 -15.99
CA ASN A 514 27.99 2.25 -15.20
C ASN A 514 28.58 3.43 -15.98
N THR A 515 29.20 3.21 -17.14
CA THR A 515 29.84 4.28 -17.93
C THR A 515 29.16 4.52 -19.27
N LEU A 516 29.08 5.80 -19.68
CA LEU A 516 28.48 6.16 -20.96
C LEU A 516 29.32 5.68 -22.17
N ASN A 517 30.64 5.69 -22.05
CA ASN A 517 31.56 5.38 -23.15
C ASN A 517 31.90 3.88 -23.30
N ALA A 518 31.45 3.00 -22.39
CA ALA A 518 31.70 1.56 -22.48
C ALA A 518 30.50 0.76 -23.03
N ASN A 519 30.76 -0.51 -23.32
CA ASN A 519 29.86 -1.44 -24.02
C ASN A 519 28.69 -1.93 -23.14
N GLY A 520 27.75 -1.04 -22.82
CA GLY A 520 26.42 -1.42 -22.35
C GLY A 520 25.62 -2.13 -23.45
N VAL A 521 24.72 -3.03 -23.06
CA VAL A 521 23.86 -3.76 -24.02
C VAL A 521 22.82 -2.80 -24.58
N THR A 522 22.79 -2.65 -25.90
CA THR A 522 21.91 -1.74 -26.62
C THR A 522 20.67 -2.47 -27.15
N TYR A 523 19.50 -1.91 -26.87
CA TYR A 523 18.20 -2.40 -27.31
C TYR A 523 17.50 -1.36 -28.17
N GLN A 524 16.89 -1.80 -29.27
CA GLN A 524 16.04 -0.95 -30.11
C GLN A 524 14.64 -0.79 -29.50
N VAL A 525 14.02 0.36 -29.72
CA VAL A 525 12.66 0.65 -29.25
C VAL A 525 11.65 0.14 -30.28
N SER A 526 10.69 -0.68 -29.82
CA SER A 526 9.59 -1.16 -30.67
C SER A 526 8.45 -0.16 -30.75
N TYR A 527 8.13 0.47 -29.61
CA TYR A 527 7.17 1.56 -29.46
C TYR A 527 7.29 2.12 -28.04
N TYR A 528 6.65 3.26 -27.78
CA TYR A 528 6.54 3.86 -26.46
C TYR A 528 5.12 4.36 -26.20
N VAL A 529 4.77 4.53 -24.92
CA VAL A 529 3.45 5.01 -24.48
C VAL A 529 3.65 6.08 -23.41
N MET A 530 3.11 7.28 -23.64
CA MET A 530 3.06 8.34 -22.62
C MET A 530 1.81 8.18 -21.74
N HIS A 531 1.88 8.67 -20.50
CA HIS A 531 0.69 8.77 -19.67
C HIS A 531 -0.34 9.71 -20.34
N PRO A 532 -1.63 9.33 -20.48
CA PRO A 532 -2.61 10.08 -21.26
C PRO A 532 -3.03 11.42 -20.64
N LEU A 533 -2.62 11.69 -19.40
CA LEU A 533 -2.75 12.98 -18.72
C LEU A 533 -1.41 13.72 -18.57
N PHE A 534 -0.37 13.33 -19.32
CA PHE A 534 0.89 14.06 -19.34
C PHE A 534 0.68 15.46 -19.93
N ASP A 535 1.13 16.45 -19.19
CA ASP A 535 1.15 17.86 -19.59
C ASP A 535 2.62 18.31 -19.69
N PRO A 536 3.09 18.77 -20.87
CA PRO A 536 4.49 19.16 -21.07
C PRO A 536 4.86 20.47 -20.36
N ASP A 537 3.91 21.41 -20.20
CA ASP A 537 4.16 22.72 -19.60
C ASP A 537 4.20 22.61 -18.07
N THR A 538 3.26 21.87 -17.48
CA THR A 538 3.24 21.66 -16.02
C THR A 538 4.10 20.47 -15.57
N LYS A 539 4.61 19.63 -16.48
CA LYS A 539 5.25 18.33 -16.19
C LYS A 539 4.40 17.46 -15.23
N LEU A 540 3.07 17.60 -15.23
CA LEU A 540 2.18 16.74 -14.44
C LEU A 540 2.00 15.38 -15.13
N TYR A 541 1.83 14.32 -14.34
CA TYR A 541 1.84 12.92 -14.79
C TYR A 541 3.01 12.57 -15.75
N ASN A 542 4.18 13.17 -15.55
CA ASN A 542 5.36 12.98 -16.39
C ASN A 542 5.96 11.56 -16.23
N ALA A 543 5.36 10.59 -16.91
CA ALA A 543 5.70 9.17 -16.91
C ALA A 543 5.49 8.55 -18.31
N GLY A 544 6.49 7.80 -18.78
CA GLY A 544 6.52 7.15 -20.08
C GLY A 544 6.98 5.70 -19.96
N LEU A 545 6.41 4.82 -20.78
CA LEU A 545 6.80 3.43 -20.91
C LEU A 545 7.42 3.18 -22.29
N ILE A 546 8.53 2.45 -22.33
CA ILE A 546 9.24 2.06 -23.55
C ILE A 546 9.20 0.54 -23.66
N ASN A 547 8.79 0.03 -24.82
CA ASN A 547 8.87 -1.40 -25.16
C ASN A 547 10.12 -1.65 -26.03
N THR A 548 11.02 -2.54 -25.62
CA THR A 548 12.16 -2.95 -26.45
C THR A 548 11.71 -3.94 -27.54
N THR A 549 12.37 -3.97 -28.71
CA THR A 549 12.06 -4.95 -29.77
C THR A 549 12.39 -6.38 -29.37
N THR A 550 13.55 -6.57 -28.75
CA THR A 550 14.04 -7.85 -28.22
C THR A 550 13.95 -7.90 -26.69
N SER A 551 13.95 -9.09 -26.12
CA SER A 551 13.93 -9.28 -24.67
C SER A 551 15.25 -8.88 -24.01
N ILE A 552 15.16 -8.10 -22.93
CA ILE A 552 16.28 -7.72 -22.07
C ILE A 552 16.78 -8.96 -21.33
N SER A 553 18.06 -9.30 -21.53
CA SER A 553 18.72 -10.44 -20.88
C SER A 553 19.30 -10.00 -19.55
N TYR A 554 18.90 -10.66 -18.46
CA TYR A 554 19.39 -10.32 -17.12
C TYR A 554 20.80 -10.86 -16.85
N SER A 555 21.56 -10.13 -16.04
CA SER A 555 22.93 -10.42 -15.63
C SER A 555 23.19 -9.87 -14.22
N SER A 556 24.43 -9.89 -13.72
CA SER A 556 24.80 -9.17 -12.49
C SER A 556 24.50 -7.67 -12.58
N ASN A 557 24.71 -7.09 -13.77
CA ASN A 557 24.63 -5.65 -14.02
C ASN A 557 23.31 -5.23 -14.69
N ILE A 558 22.41 -6.19 -15.00
CA ILE A 558 21.11 -5.95 -15.65
C ILE A 558 20.01 -6.70 -14.87
N GLN A 559 19.18 -5.98 -14.12
CA GLN A 559 18.08 -6.52 -13.30
C GLN A 559 16.89 -5.54 -13.27
N PRO A 560 15.65 -6.01 -13.09
CA PRO A 560 14.49 -5.12 -12.94
C PRO A 560 14.41 -4.49 -11.54
N ILE A 561 13.75 -3.33 -11.42
CA ILE A 561 13.37 -2.72 -10.14
C ILE A 561 11.88 -2.88 -9.83
N LEU A 562 11.56 -3.07 -8.56
CA LEU A 562 10.18 -3.17 -8.09
C LEU A 562 9.52 -1.78 -7.96
N LEU A 563 8.31 -1.63 -8.50
CA LEU A 563 7.47 -0.45 -8.31
C LEU A 563 6.55 -0.58 -7.10
N THR A 564 6.18 0.54 -6.48
CA THR A 564 5.19 0.57 -5.37
C THR A 564 4.13 1.65 -5.51
N PRO A 565 2.83 1.34 -5.28
CA PRO A 565 1.78 2.34 -5.06
C PRO A 565 1.73 2.83 -3.59
N LEU A 566 2.55 2.27 -2.70
CA LEU A 566 2.71 2.76 -1.33
C LEU A 566 3.80 3.83 -1.31
N LEU A 567 3.49 5.01 -0.78
CA LEU A 567 4.48 6.06 -0.53
C LEU A 567 5.45 5.63 0.60
N PRO A 568 6.73 6.03 0.53
CA PRO A 568 7.63 5.95 1.68
C PRO A 568 7.16 6.88 2.82
N PHE A 569 7.74 6.70 4.01
CA PHE A 569 7.54 7.63 5.12
C PHE A 569 8.37 8.90 4.94
N ASP A 570 7.92 10.02 5.51
CA ASP A 570 8.70 11.25 5.58
C ASP A 570 10.04 11.03 6.30
N GLY A 571 11.09 11.71 5.85
CA GLY A 571 12.42 11.71 6.47
C GLY A 571 13.26 10.46 6.22
N VAL A 572 12.79 9.47 5.44
CA VAL A 572 13.64 8.36 5.00
C VAL A 572 14.60 8.82 3.90
N VAL A 573 15.78 8.19 3.86
CA VAL A 573 16.74 8.38 2.76
C VAL A 573 16.21 7.67 1.52
N ALA A 574 16.09 8.43 0.43
CA ALA A 574 15.90 7.95 -0.93
C ALA A 574 17.20 8.07 -1.72
N VAL A 575 17.39 7.17 -2.68
CA VAL A 575 18.49 7.15 -3.62
C VAL A 575 17.99 7.65 -4.98
N ILE A 576 18.76 8.54 -5.61
CA ILE A 576 18.62 8.94 -7.01
C ILE A 576 19.90 8.55 -7.74
N THR A 577 19.78 8.02 -8.95
CA THR A 577 20.91 7.57 -9.79
C THR A 577 20.82 8.17 -11.18
N GLY A 578 21.96 8.49 -11.81
CA GLY A 578 21.97 9.06 -13.16
C GLY A 578 23.33 9.61 -13.60
N TRP A 579 23.38 10.11 -14.85
CA TRP A 579 24.53 10.78 -15.44
C TRP A 579 24.27 12.29 -15.64
N GLY A 580 23.35 12.85 -14.86
CA GLY A 580 22.96 14.24 -14.98
C GLY A 580 24.06 15.23 -14.62
N ILE A 581 23.89 16.43 -15.17
CA ILE A 581 24.96 17.43 -15.29
C ILE A 581 24.54 18.68 -14.53
N SER A 582 25.37 19.12 -13.59
CA SER A 582 25.16 20.39 -12.89
C SER A 582 25.13 21.59 -13.86
N LYS A 583 24.64 22.74 -13.37
CA LYS A 583 24.52 23.99 -14.16
C LYS A 583 25.83 24.55 -14.76
N SER A 584 26.99 23.98 -14.44
CA SER A 584 28.31 24.38 -14.96
C SER A 584 29.06 23.29 -15.74
N GLY A 585 28.48 22.10 -15.94
CA GLY A 585 29.13 20.97 -16.62
C GLY A 585 28.85 20.85 -18.12
N SER A 586 29.52 19.89 -18.78
CA SER A 586 29.31 19.52 -20.19
C SER A 586 28.91 18.05 -20.32
N VAL A 587 28.15 17.71 -21.37
CA VAL A 587 27.84 16.30 -21.73
C VAL A 587 29.12 15.50 -21.99
N SER A 588 30.16 16.17 -22.50
CA SER A 588 31.48 15.55 -22.76
C SER A 588 32.30 15.26 -21.50
N THR A 589 31.89 15.70 -20.31
CA THR A 589 32.66 15.53 -19.05
C THR A 589 32.07 14.53 -18.08
N VAL A 590 30.88 13.98 -18.34
CA VAL A 590 30.26 12.96 -17.46
C VAL A 590 30.30 11.59 -18.13
N ASN A 591 31.16 10.69 -17.64
CA ASN A 591 31.20 9.29 -18.07
C ASN A 591 30.56 8.36 -17.02
N GLU A 592 30.91 8.53 -15.75
CA GLU A 592 30.55 7.63 -14.65
C GLU A 592 29.11 7.82 -14.15
N LEU A 593 28.44 6.72 -13.81
CA LEU A 593 27.13 6.73 -13.14
C LEU A 593 27.26 7.27 -11.72
N GLN A 594 26.33 8.13 -11.32
CA GLN A 594 26.30 8.74 -10.00
C GLN A 594 25.16 8.20 -9.14
N THR A 595 25.33 8.35 -7.83
CA THR A 595 24.31 8.10 -6.82
C THR A 595 24.25 9.25 -5.81
N LEU A 596 23.03 9.64 -5.43
CA LEU A 596 22.76 10.69 -4.46
C LEU A 596 21.80 10.18 -3.39
N ASN A 597 22.18 10.34 -2.12
CA ASN A 597 21.31 10.13 -0.98
C ASN A 597 20.61 11.45 -0.63
N THR A 598 19.28 11.47 -0.71
CA THR A 598 18.42 12.64 -0.44
C THR A 598 17.29 12.24 0.51
N ILE A 599 16.64 13.17 1.22
CA ILE A 599 15.53 12.81 2.12
C ILE A 599 14.17 13.02 1.46
N VAL A 600 13.26 12.06 1.64
CA VAL A 600 11.84 12.22 1.28
C VAL A 600 11.21 13.25 2.19
N ILE A 601 10.48 14.23 1.63
CA ILE A 601 9.70 15.21 2.41
C ILE A 601 8.23 15.21 2.01
N ASN A 602 7.33 15.46 2.98
CA ASN A 602 5.90 15.57 2.66
C ASN A 602 5.59 16.82 1.83
N GLN A 603 4.45 16.73 1.14
CA GLN A 603 3.86 17.79 0.32
C GLN A 603 3.84 19.15 1.03
N THR A 604 3.47 19.18 2.31
CA THR A 604 3.31 20.43 3.07
C THR A 604 4.64 21.13 3.32
N TYR A 605 5.70 20.39 3.68
CA TYR A 605 7.04 20.95 3.84
C TYR A 605 7.64 21.36 2.50
N CYS A 606 7.39 20.57 1.45
CA CYS A 606 7.79 20.89 0.09
C CYS A 606 7.18 22.21 -0.42
N LEU A 607 5.86 22.39 -0.27
CA LEU A 607 5.14 23.64 -0.59
C LEU A 607 5.67 24.85 0.19
N ILE A 608 6.07 24.66 1.45
CA ILE A 608 6.68 25.73 2.27
C ILE A 608 8.04 26.14 1.72
N LEU A 609 8.89 25.19 1.33
CA LEU A 609 10.21 25.47 0.75
C LEU A 609 10.11 26.06 -0.67
N PHE A 610 9.08 25.70 -1.44
CA PHE A 610 8.82 26.25 -2.78
C PHE A 610 8.17 27.65 -2.80
N ASN A 611 7.77 28.18 -1.63
CA ASN A 611 7.41 29.58 -1.39
C ASN A 611 6.63 30.31 -2.50
N GLY A 612 5.57 29.67 -3.02
CA GLY A 612 4.68 30.24 -4.05
C GLY A 612 4.50 29.40 -5.31
N TYR A 613 5.31 28.35 -5.50
CA TYR A 613 5.04 27.32 -6.52
C TYR A 613 3.99 26.33 -6.04
N ASP A 614 3.00 26.04 -6.89
CA ASP A 614 2.10 24.90 -6.69
C ASP A 614 2.86 23.59 -6.92
N VAL A 615 2.81 22.71 -5.91
CA VAL A 615 3.32 21.34 -5.97
C VAL A 615 2.14 20.39 -5.90
N ASP A 616 1.79 19.77 -7.02
CA ASP A 616 0.55 19.01 -7.14
C ASP A 616 0.60 17.65 -6.43
N SER A 617 -0.57 17.18 -6.01
CA SER A 617 -0.86 15.86 -5.48
C SER A 617 -0.22 14.69 -6.24
N THR A 618 0.00 14.82 -7.55
CA THR A 618 0.64 13.81 -8.43
C THR A 618 2.17 13.78 -8.38
N GLN A 619 2.81 14.76 -7.72
CA GLN A 619 4.27 14.87 -7.56
C GLN A 619 4.72 14.45 -6.15
N ILE A 620 5.97 13.98 -5.99
CA ILE A 620 6.61 13.72 -4.68
C ILE A 620 7.94 14.44 -4.61
N CYS A 621 8.32 14.88 -3.40
CA CYS A 621 9.49 15.72 -3.20
C CYS A 621 10.60 14.99 -2.46
N THR A 622 11.84 15.26 -2.88
CA THR A 622 13.03 14.99 -2.08
C THR A 622 13.79 16.29 -1.84
N PHE A 623 14.57 16.36 -0.77
CA PHE A 623 15.36 17.55 -0.44
C PHE A 623 16.77 17.18 0.01
N LEU A 624 17.74 17.93 -0.49
CA LEU A 624 19.09 18.02 0.03
C LEU A 624 19.59 19.45 -0.23
N GLU A 625 20.08 20.12 0.79
CA GLU A 625 20.28 21.58 0.79
C GLU A 625 21.23 22.07 -0.31
N HIS A 626 22.22 21.25 -0.66
CA HIS A 626 23.17 21.50 -1.75
C HIS A 626 23.24 20.30 -2.71
N GLY A 627 22.12 19.63 -3.00
CA GLY A 627 22.16 18.48 -3.89
C GLY A 627 20.82 18.11 -4.50
N GLY A 628 20.85 17.49 -5.68
CA GLY A 628 19.64 17.10 -6.40
C GLY A 628 19.88 16.61 -7.82
N ALA A 629 18.82 16.08 -8.42
CA ALA A 629 18.75 15.70 -9.83
C ALA A 629 18.75 16.93 -10.74
N CYS A 630 19.39 16.84 -11.91
CA CYS A 630 19.53 17.97 -12.82
C CYS A 630 19.29 17.56 -14.29
N SER A 631 19.83 18.33 -15.23
CA SER A 631 19.71 18.08 -16.67
C SER A 631 20.18 16.67 -17.00
N TYR A 632 19.46 15.99 -17.90
CA TYR A 632 19.72 14.62 -18.35
C TYR A 632 19.38 13.49 -17.33
N ASP A 633 19.12 13.80 -16.05
CA ASP A 633 18.54 12.84 -15.09
C ASP A 633 17.03 12.61 -15.29
N ASP A 634 16.34 13.40 -16.14
CA ASP A 634 14.89 13.24 -16.40
C ASP A 634 14.58 11.77 -16.76
N GLY A 635 13.60 11.19 -16.06
CA GLY A 635 13.22 9.77 -16.18
C GLY A 635 13.94 8.79 -15.25
N SER A 636 15.00 9.19 -14.54
CA SER A 636 15.69 8.33 -13.57
C SER A 636 14.80 7.81 -12.43
N PRO A 637 15.16 6.68 -11.80
CA PRO A 637 14.42 6.14 -10.66
C PRO A 637 14.72 6.88 -9.36
N VAL A 638 13.68 7.10 -8.55
CA VAL A 638 13.79 7.55 -7.14
C VAL A 638 13.39 6.38 -6.24
N VAL A 639 14.34 5.92 -5.40
CA VAL A 639 14.31 4.57 -4.81
C VAL A 639 14.44 4.61 -3.28
N VAL A 640 13.62 3.83 -2.57
CA VAL A 640 13.76 3.56 -1.12
C VAL A 640 13.82 2.05 -0.91
N CYS A 641 14.86 1.57 -0.23
CA CYS A 641 15.06 0.15 0.11
C CYS A 641 14.89 -0.82 -1.09
N GLY A 642 15.44 -0.47 -2.26
CA GLY A 642 15.37 -1.28 -3.48
C GLY A 642 14.02 -1.24 -4.21
N ILE A 643 13.12 -0.32 -3.85
CA ILE A 643 11.80 -0.15 -4.47
C ILE A 643 11.66 1.28 -4.97
N GLN A 644 11.30 1.43 -6.25
CA GLN A 644 11.09 2.74 -6.88
C GLN A 644 9.69 3.29 -6.54
N PHE A 645 9.65 4.55 -6.12
CA PHE A 645 8.42 5.26 -5.72
C PHE A 645 8.26 6.63 -6.41
N GLY A 646 9.31 7.13 -7.09
CA GLY A 646 9.25 8.30 -7.95
C GLY A 646 10.01 8.10 -9.28
N ILE A 647 9.70 8.98 -10.24
CA ILE A 647 10.42 9.15 -11.50
C ILE A 647 10.95 10.59 -11.53
N VAL A 648 12.24 10.79 -11.78
CA VAL A 648 12.85 12.12 -11.82
C VAL A 648 12.19 12.98 -12.89
N SER A 649 11.81 14.20 -12.50
CA SER A 649 11.12 15.18 -13.34
C SER A 649 11.73 16.58 -13.12
N THR A 650 13.01 16.72 -13.47
CA THR A 650 13.88 17.86 -13.16
C THR A 650 13.22 19.21 -13.44
N ARG A 651 13.33 20.09 -12.44
CA ARG A 651 12.93 21.51 -12.46
C ARG A 651 13.97 22.42 -11.80
N THR A 652 14.58 21.97 -10.71
CA THR A 652 15.35 22.82 -9.77
C THR A 652 16.86 22.59 -9.75
N CYS A 653 17.37 21.45 -10.23
CA CYS A 653 18.83 21.21 -10.37
C CYS A 653 19.60 21.46 -9.05
N GLY A 654 19.13 20.91 -7.93
CA GLY A 654 19.78 21.03 -6.61
C GLY A 654 20.01 22.48 -6.11
N SER A 655 19.26 23.47 -6.61
CA SER A 655 19.49 24.91 -6.35
C SER A 655 18.98 25.40 -4.99
N GLY A 656 19.14 24.61 -3.92
CA GLY A 656 18.63 24.92 -2.57
C GLY A 656 17.12 24.78 -2.39
N TYR A 657 16.39 24.39 -3.43
CA TYR A 657 14.98 24.01 -3.40
C TYR A 657 14.83 22.48 -3.48
N PRO A 658 13.71 21.89 -3.02
CA PRO A 658 13.45 20.47 -3.24
C PRO A 658 13.43 20.09 -4.71
N ASP A 659 13.72 18.83 -5.00
CA ASP A 659 13.45 18.24 -6.31
C ASP A 659 12.01 17.74 -6.38
N LEU A 660 11.38 17.89 -7.55
CA LEU A 660 10.03 17.38 -7.83
C LEU A 660 10.10 16.18 -8.77
N HIS A 661 9.43 15.10 -8.38
CA HIS A 661 9.42 13.82 -9.07
C HIS A 661 7.99 13.38 -9.34
N THR A 662 7.72 12.66 -10.44
CA THR A 662 6.41 12.04 -10.66
C THR A 662 6.22 10.94 -9.63
N LYS A 663 5.21 11.06 -8.76
CA LYS A 663 4.89 10.11 -7.69
C LYS A 663 4.29 8.85 -8.33
N ILE A 664 4.93 7.68 -8.18
CA ILE A 664 4.51 6.46 -8.89
C ILE A 664 3.08 6.06 -8.56
N LEU A 665 2.60 6.23 -7.32
CA LEU A 665 1.20 6.02 -6.94
C LEU A 665 0.19 6.72 -7.89
N SER A 666 0.54 7.90 -8.42
CA SER A 666 -0.34 8.67 -9.31
C SER A 666 -0.48 8.09 -10.71
N VAL A 667 0.48 7.26 -11.13
CA VAL A 667 0.58 6.65 -12.47
C VAL A 667 0.60 5.11 -12.44
N TYR A 668 0.58 4.50 -11.25
CA TYR A 668 0.78 3.06 -11.05
C TYR A 668 -0.30 2.21 -11.74
N ASP A 669 -1.57 2.59 -11.60
CA ASP A 669 -2.67 1.87 -12.24
C ASP A 669 -2.64 2.02 -13.77
N TRP A 670 -2.03 3.08 -14.32
CA TRP A 670 -1.74 3.21 -15.76
C TRP A 670 -0.58 2.32 -16.19
N ILE A 671 0.54 2.29 -15.44
CA ILE A 671 1.69 1.40 -15.73
C ILE A 671 1.21 -0.06 -15.81
N ILE A 672 0.47 -0.51 -14.79
CA ILE A 672 -0.06 -1.88 -14.67
C ILE A 672 -1.25 -2.15 -15.63
N SER A 673 -1.69 -1.16 -16.41
CA SER A 673 -2.65 -1.36 -17.51
C SER A 673 -1.99 -1.64 -18.87
N ILE A 674 -0.66 -1.48 -18.95
CA ILE A 674 0.13 -1.62 -20.20
C ILE A 674 1.11 -2.80 -20.13
N ILE A 675 1.66 -3.10 -18.94
CA ILE A 675 2.71 -4.12 -18.73
C ILE A 675 2.19 -5.44 -18.13
#